data_AF-W2YI94-F1
#
_entry.id   AF-W2YI94-F1
#
_cell.length_a   1.000
_cell.length_b   1.000
_cell.length_c   1.000
_cell.angle_alpha   90.00
_cell.angle_beta   90.00
_cell.angle_gamma   90.00
#
_symmetry.space_group_name_H-M   'P 1'
#
loop_
_entity.id
_entity.type
_entity.pdbx_description
1 polymer ?
#
loop_
_entity_poly.entity_id
_entity_poly.type
_entity_poly.pdbx_seq_one_letter_code
_entity_poly.pdbx_strand_id
1 'polypeptide(L)'
;MGLGKSSHFVESRRIRVLKLYLMMTPAATQSLQEKQRENLLRMLDFNSESAGGFADAAQDSVERWGDQWKVLIYDRFCRDIISPILKLHELRKKGVTLHMLLDTERDAIPDVPAIYFVEPTRENLERIVSDCSKELYSSVHLNFAYPLSRESLEYLARASVEAGCTSMIAKVYDQYTNFVSLEPSLFSLNLTDSYRAYNDPNVADVQIEHSMSAIVRGLFSVLATSGSVPVIRCPNNDGPSRMVAEQLSSTIREHLNVRNGVFTENTSNFQRPLLIIMDRNEDIASSLYHPSTYQALVDDILSIQMNRVKVTVKASGGDEGGNDSRSMERTYDLDVTSDKFFETHAGSLFPDAIDANEEEMKQVTRKEEQIRAQTGGSDTLMNGTKDLVAAVDTLPALVEKKKMLEVHTNIFHAAFEGVTKRHIPSYSMLEQKLIDGSHLDKSEVLQLLSNAEMGTLADKMRLLMIYFLSSGASGAEMAEFENAYQQCAAEAEQPEAYMQAWKFLRKHSAFQRRASVGASMQSENSAGPDGGVNMSKFKGLAQGFLAQAAASFKNFLPENKKLHVTRVTDAICEMKPSTEDESFLYLDPKIKANGDVPRQRSPFREVMVFMIGGGNYNEYHNLLAYAKGQQPPRSIWYGCTELLNPEAFLHQLGSIGA
;
A
#
# COMPACT_ATOMS: atom_id res chain seq x y z
N MET A 1 41.43 -41.49 -31.06
CA MET A 1 41.77 -40.27 -30.28
C MET A 1 40.85 -39.15 -30.73
N GLY A 2 39.80 -38.86 -29.97
CA GLY A 2 38.83 -37.83 -30.32
C GLY A 2 37.47 -38.20 -29.77
N LEU A 3 37.10 -37.61 -28.63
CA LEU A 3 35.74 -37.45 -28.08
C LEU A 3 35.77 -36.74 -26.70
N GLY A 4 36.71 -35.83 -26.46
CA GLY A 4 36.89 -35.18 -25.14
C GLY A 4 36.85 -33.64 -25.13
N LYS A 5 36.70 -32.98 -26.28
CA LYS A 5 36.82 -31.50 -26.38
C LYS A 5 35.50 -30.74 -26.64
N SER A 6 34.38 -31.44 -26.80
CA SER A 6 33.07 -30.81 -27.09
C SER A 6 32.33 -30.34 -25.83
N SER A 7 32.34 -31.13 -24.73
CA SER A 7 31.56 -30.82 -23.52
C SER A 7 32.06 -29.56 -22.79
N HIS A 8 33.38 -29.40 -22.64
CA HIS A 8 33.95 -28.25 -21.92
C HIS A 8 33.73 -26.90 -22.64
N PHE A 9 33.59 -26.90 -23.97
CA PHE A 9 33.39 -25.66 -24.73
C PHE A 9 31.94 -25.17 -24.70
N VAL A 10 30.98 -26.11 -24.62
CA VAL A 10 29.53 -25.80 -24.49
C VAL A 10 29.20 -25.32 -23.07
N GLU A 11 29.82 -25.91 -22.05
CA GLU A 11 29.62 -25.55 -20.65
C GLU A 11 30.23 -24.18 -20.31
N SER A 12 31.40 -23.86 -20.87
CA SER A 12 32.04 -22.55 -20.71
C SER A 12 31.27 -21.42 -21.42
N ARG A 13 30.61 -21.70 -22.55
CA ARG A 13 29.69 -20.75 -23.22
C ARG A 13 28.38 -20.58 -22.45
N ARG A 14 27.78 -21.64 -21.89
CA ARG A 14 26.59 -21.51 -21.02
C ARG A 14 26.88 -20.70 -19.77
N ILE A 15 28.03 -20.92 -19.11
CA ILE A 15 28.43 -20.15 -17.92
C ILE A 15 28.73 -18.68 -18.29
N ARG A 16 29.34 -18.40 -19.45
CA ARG A 16 29.53 -17.01 -19.93
C ARG A 16 28.23 -16.33 -20.34
N VAL A 17 27.28 -17.06 -20.95
CA VAL A 17 25.97 -16.51 -21.31
C VAL A 17 25.11 -16.30 -20.06
N LEU A 18 25.13 -17.20 -19.06
CA LEU A 18 24.50 -16.98 -17.76
C LEU A 18 25.16 -15.85 -16.97
N LYS A 19 26.50 -15.73 -16.98
CA LYS A 19 27.19 -14.57 -16.39
C LYS A 19 26.87 -13.27 -17.12
N LEU A 20 26.75 -13.26 -18.44
CA LEU A 20 26.29 -12.08 -19.18
C LEU A 20 24.81 -11.80 -18.89
N TYR A 21 23.95 -12.80 -18.74
CA TYR A 21 22.54 -12.61 -18.39
C TYR A 21 22.38 -12.06 -16.96
N LEU A 22 23.17 -12.54 -16.01
CA LEU A 22 23.25 -12.02 -14.63
C LEU A 22 23.96 -10.67 -14.52
N MET A 23 24.83 -10.32 -15.49
CA MET A 23 25.47 -8.99 -15.58
C MET A 23 24.62 -7.99 -16.39
N MET A 24 23.59 -8.44 -17.11
CA MET A 24 22.67 -7.61 -17.91
C MET A 24 21.32 -7.38 -17.23
N THR A 25 21.03 -8.07 -16.12
CA THR A 25 20.04 -7.59 -15.15
C THR A 25 20.68 -6.45 -14.36
N PRO A 26 20.18 -5.20 -14.43
CA PRO A 26 20.56 -4.21 -13.44
C PRO A 26 20.36 -4.86 -12.06
N ALA A 27 21.36 -4.78 -11.18
CA ALA A 27 21.20 -5.25 -9.80
C ALA A 27 19.88 -4.67 -9.29
N ALA A 28 18.90 -5.53 -9.00
CA ALA A 28 17.56 -5.08 -8.65
C ALA A 28 17.69 -4.13 -7.46
N THR A 29 17.35 -2.86 -7.67
CA THR A 29 17.38 -1.86 -6.62
C THR A 29 16.41 -2.33 -5.55
N GLN A 30 16.92 -2.58 -4.33
CA GLN A 30 16.08 -3.01 -3.21
C GLN A 30 14.90 -2.05 -3.02
N SER A 31 13.72 -2.62 -2.81
CA SER A 31 12.49 -1.87 -2.59
C SER A 31 12.52 -1.07 -1.27
N LEU A 32 11.64 -0.07 -1.13
CA LEU A 32 11.52 0.68 0.13
C LEU A 32 11.15 -0.23 1.29
N GLN A 33 10.24 -1.18 1.06
CA GLN A 33 9.82 -2.17 2.06
C GLN A 33 10.98 -3.08 2.49
N GLU A 34 11.82 -3.55 1.56
CA GLU A 34 13.01 -4.34 1.90
C GLU A 34 14.03 -3.54 2.70
N LYS A 35 14.26 -2.28 2.34
CA LYS A 35 15.16 -1.39 3.13
C LYS A 35 14.62 -1.16 4.54
N GLN A 36 13.32 -0.94 4.69
CA GLN A 36 12.69 -0.80 6.00
C GLN A 36 12.78 -2.11 6.80
N ARG A 37 12.53 -3.26 6.14
CA ARG A 37 12.68 -4.59 6.70
C ARG A 37 14.09 -4.83 7.25
N GLU A 38 15.12 -4.51 6.47
CA GLU A 38 16.51 -4.66 6.90
C GLU A 38 16.84 -3.79 8.11
N ASN A 39 16.31 -2.56 8.16
CA ASN A 39 16.46 -1.68 9.31
C ASN A 39 15.84 -2.31 10.59
N LEU A 40 14.61 -2.81 10.49
CA LEU A 40 13.94 -3.50 11.59
C LEU A 40 14.69 -4.78 12.01
N LEU A 41 15.22 -5.56 11.06
CA LEU A 41 16.04 -6.74 11.38
C LEU A 41 17.35 -6.38 12.08
N ARG A 42 17.97 -5.25 11.74
CA ARG A 42 19.15 -4.70 12.42
C ARG A 42 18.83 -4.24 13.83
N MET A 43 17.69 -3.57 14.02
CA MET A 43 17.17 -3.20 15.34
C MET A 43 16.98 -4.44 16.22
N LEU A 44 16.34 -5.48 15.69
CA LEU A 44 16.16 -6.76 16.40
C LEU A 44 17.48 -7.47 16.72
N ASP A 45 18.57 -7.09 16.07
CA ASP A 45 19.93 -7.54 16.36
C ASP A 45 20.70 -6.55 17.26
N PHE A 46 19.98 -5.83 18.14
CA PHE A 46 20.53 -4.87 19.10
C PHE A 46 21.37 -3.75 18.47
N ASN A 47 21.08 -3.44 17.20
CA ASN A 47 21.81 -2.48 16.38
C ASN A 47 23.31 -2.81 16.36
N SER A 48 23.66 -4.09 16.27
CA SER A 48 25.04 -4.52 16.14
C SER A 48 25.64 -3.92 14.85
N GLU A 49 26.75 -3.21 14.98
CA GLU A 49 27.53 -2.80 13.81
C GLU A 49 28.25 -4.05 13.33
N SER A 50 27.84 -4.60 12.19
CA SER A 50 28.71 -5.53 11.47
C SER A 50 29.97 -4.76 11.10
N ALA A 51 31.06 -5.01 11.83
CA ALA A 51 32.37 -4.40 11.58
C ALA A 51 32.92 -4.91 10.24
N GLY A 52 32.42 -4.38 9.14
CA GLY A 52 32.78 -4.76 7.78
C GLY A 52 31.70 -4.28 6.82
N GLY A 53 32.07 -3.46 5.84
CA GLY A 53 31.15 -3.04 4.79
C GLY A 53 30.50 -4.23 4.07
N PHE A 54 29.44 -3.94 3.30
CA PHE A 54 28.52 -4.85 2.60
C PHE A 54 29.12 -6.09 1.86
N ALA A 55 30.44 -6.23 1.75
CA ALA A 55 31.11 -7.33 1.06
C ALA A 55 31.65 -8.45 1.96
N ASP A 56 31.99 -8.19 3.23
CA ASP A 56 32.66 -9.19 4.11
C ASP A 56 31.73 -9.92 5.10
N ALA A 57 30.46 -9.50 5.18
CA ALA A 57 29.48 -10.14 6.06
C ALA A 57 29.09 -11.57 5.64
N ALA A 58 29.49 -12.03 4.46
CA ALA A 58 29.03 -13.30 3.89
C ALA A 58 29.74 -14.56 4.43
N GLN A 59 30.88 -14.43 5.13
CA GLN A 59 31.67 -15.60 5.55
C GLN A 59 31.73 -15.87 7.07
N ASP A 60 31.53 -14.87 7.93
CA ASP A 60 31.64 -15.04 9.39
C ASP A 60 30.29 -14.93 10.14
N SER A 61 29.19 -14.68 9.44
CA SER A 61 27.84 -14.48 10.02
C SER A 61 26.94 -15.72 9.98
N VAL A 62 27.41 -16.84 9.41
CA VAL A 62 26.58 -18.03 9.16
C VAL A 62 26.30 -18.85 10.43
N GLU A 63 26.97 -18.58 11.57
CA GLU A 63 26.77 -19.33 12.82
C GLU A 63 26.16 -18.57 14.01
N ARG A 64 25.92 -17.26 13.94
CA ARG A 64 25.28 -16.51 15.07
C ARG A 64 23.75 -16.45 14.95
N TRP A 65 23.11 -17.60 14.81
CA TRP A 65 21.65 -17.67 14.91
C TRP A 65 21.20 -17.40 16.34
N GLY A 66 20.59 -16.25 16.62
CA GLY A 66 19.66 -16.11 17.76
C GLY A 66 20.26 -16.34 19.16
N ASP A 67 21.55 -16.13 19.37
CA ASP A 67 22.24 -16.47 20.64
C ASP A 67 21.71 -15.74 21.88
N GLN A 68 20.93 -14.67 21.72
CA GLN A 68 20.31 -13.98 22.84
C GLN A 68 18.80 -13.86 22.64
N TRP A 69 18.06 -14.60 23.47
CA TRP A 69 16.62 -14.44 23.65
C TRP A 69 16.32 -13.00 24.06
N LYS A 70 15.23 -12.43 23.52
CA LYS A 70 14.81 -11.07 23.82
C LYS A 70 13.29 -10.93 23.79
N VAL A 71 12.81 -9.94 24.52
CA VAL A 71 11.42 -9.50 24.49
C VAL A 71 11.31 -8.27 23.58
N LEU A 72 10.28 -8.23 22.72
CA LEU A 72 9.97 -7.05 21.91
C LEU A 72 8.77 -6.32 22.52
N ILE A 73 8.97 -5.08 22.93
CA ILE A 73 7.90 -4.19 23.39
C ILE A 73 7.69 -3.13 22.34
N TYR A 74 6.45 -2.91 21.93
CA TYR A 74 6.11 -1.84 20.99
C TYR A 74 4.82 -1.15 21.39
N ASP A 75 4.61 0.08 20.95
CA ASP A 75 3.28 0.70 20.98
C ASP A 75 2.45 0.28 19.76
N ARG A 76 1.24 0.82 19.65
CA ARG A 76 0.31 0.46 18.56
C ARG A 76 0.84 0.90 17.19
N PHE A 77 1.42 2.09 17.10
CA PHE A 77 1.97 2.61 15.86
C PHE A 77 3.16 1.76 15.37
N CYS A 78 4.09 1.43 16.26
CA CYS A 78 5.26 0.63 15.95
C CYS A 78 4.94 -0.85 15.67
N ARG A 79 3.89 -1.40 16.30
CA ARG A 79 3.30 -2.68 15.88
C ARG A 79 2.87 -2.63 14.42
N ASP A 80 2.20 -1.54 14.05
CA ASP A 80 1.64 -1.36 12.71
C ASP A 80 2.76 -1.21 11.66
N ILE A 81 3.93 -0.67 12.04
CA ILE A 81 5.13 -0.69 11.18
C ILE A 81 5.67 -2.13 10.96
N ILE A 82 5.80 -2.92 12.03
CA ILE A 82 6.41 -4.26 11.96
C ILE A 82 5.48 -5.29 11.30
N SER A 83 4.18 -5.24 11.58
CA SER A 83 3.25 -6.34 11.28
C SER A 83 3.10 -6.71 9.80
N PRO A 84 3.14 -5.77 8.83
CA PRO A 84 3.07 -6.13 7.41
C PRO A 84 4.38 -6.72 6.89
N ILE A 85 5.51 -6.36 7.53
CA ILE A 85 6.85 -6.58 7.00
C ILE A 85 7.51 -7.83 7.56
N LEU A 86 7.28 -8.15 8.84
CA LEU A 86 7.90 -9.26 9.56
C LEU A 86 6.86 -10.25 10.07
N LYS A 87 6.89 -11.48 9.54
CA LYS A 87 6.03 -12.56 10.04
C LYS A 87 6.56 -13.11 11.37
N LEU A 88 5.70 -13.75 12.15
CA LEU A 88 6.05 -14.28 13.47
C LEU A 88 7.26 -15.23 13.47
N HIS A 89 7.38 -16.07 12.44
CA HIS A 89 8.50 -17.00 12.32
C HIS A 89 9.85 -16.28 12.11
N GLU A 90 9.83 -15.08 11.54
CA GLU A 90 11.03 -14.26 11.30
C GLU A 90 11.47 -13.54 12.57
N LEU A 91 10.51 -13.05 13.39
CA LEU A 91 10.78 -12.55 14.73
C LEU A 91 11.44 -13.63 15.60
N ARG A 92 10.91 -14.86 15.56
CA ARG A 92 11.48 -16.01 16.27
C ARG A 92 12.89 -16.34 15.79
N LYS A 93 13.14 -16.31 14.47
CA LYS A 93 14.50 -16.48 13.90
C LYS A 93 15.49 -15.42 14.38
N LYS A 94 15.03 -14.25 14.82
CA LYS A 94 15.84 -13.18 15.42
C LYS A 94 15.89 -13.20 16.95
N GLY A 95 15.43 -14.29 17.58
CA GLY A 95 15.50 -14.49 19.03
C GLY A 95 14.39 -13.81 19.82
N VAL A 96 13.36 -13.26 19.16
CA VAL A 96 12.19 -12.68 19.85
C VAL A 96 11.30 -13.81 20.36
N THR A 97 11.26 -14.01 21.68
CA THR A 97 10.41 -15.03 22.33
C THR A 97 8.99 -14.55 22.55
N LEU A 98 8.86 -13.29 22.99
CA LEU A 98 7.61 -12.64 23.36
C LEU A 98 7.59 -11.25 22.72
N HIS A 99 6.41 -10.87 22.24
CA HIS A 99 6.13 -9.51 21.80
C HIS A 99 4.85 -9.02 22.48
N MET A 100 4.88 -7.83 23.04
CA MET A 100 3.79 -7.28 23.85
C MET A 100 3.62 -5.80 23.58
N LEU A 101 2.39 -5.30 23.78
CA LEU A 101 2.12 -3.87 23.68
C LEU A 101 2.62 -3.14 24.93
N LEU A 102 3.17 -1.94 24.74
CA LEU A 102 3.71 -1.10 25.82
C LEU A 102 2.64 -0.75 26.88
N ASP A 103 1.41 -0.52 26.43
CA ASP A 103 0.25 -0.15 27.26
C ASP A 103 -0.33 -1.32 28.06
N THR A 104 0.13 -2.55 27.83
CA THR A 104 -0.32 -3.71 28.60
C THR A 104 0.47 -3.90 29.90
N GLU A 105 -0.19 -4.46 30.91
CA GLU A 105 0.45 -4.99 32.11
C GLU A 105 1.26 -6.24 31.75
N ARG A 106 2.49 -6.31 32.28
CA ARG A 106 3.49 -7.29 31.87
C ARG A 106 4.20 -7.84 33.09
N ASP A 107 4.35 -9.18 33.13
CA ASP A 107 5.09 -9.86 34.18
C ASP A 107 6.60 -9.65 34.00
N ALA A 108 7.34 -9.65 35.13
CA ALA A 108 8.78 -9.50 35.12
C ALA A 108 9.48 -10.74 34.53
N ILE A 109 10.44 -10.50 33.63
CA ILE A 109 11.32 -11.48 33.01
C ILE A 109 12.79 -10.98 33.19
N PRO A 110 13.29 -10.94 34.42
CA PRO A 110 14.51 -10.20 34.78
C PRO A 110 15.80 -10.75 34.17
N ASP A 111 15.81 -11.97 33.62
CA ASP A 111 16.98 -12.58 32.98
C ASP A 111 17.09 -12.26 31.48
N VAL A 112 16.05 -11.67 30.88
CA VAL A 112 15.94 -11.49 29.42
C VAL A 112 15.95 -10.01 29.06
N PRO A 113 16.76 -9.57 28.07
CA PRO A 113 16.76 -8.18 27.62
C PRO A 113 15.47 -7.85 26.84
N ALA A 114 15.07 -6.58 26.87
CA ALA A 114 13.94 -6.06 26.11
C ALA A 114 14.35 -5.01 25.09
N ILE A 115 13.83 -5.14 23.88
CA ILE A 115 13.87 -4.13 22.82
C ILE A 115 12.56 -3.37 22.87
N TYR A 116 12.62 -2.06 23.10
CA TYR A 116 11.48 -1.16 23.01
C TYR A 116 11.52 -0.47 21.66
N PHE A 117 10.55 -0.77 20.80
CA PHE A 117 10.34 -0.08 19.52
C PHE A 117 9.07 0.76 19.62
N VAL A 118 9.21 2.06 19.89
CA VAL A 118 8.09 2.93 20.28
C VAL A 118 8.23 4.32 19.66
N GLU A 119 7.15 5.09 19.67
CA GLU A 119 7.20 6.52 19.44
C GLU A 119 7.82 7.25 20.65
N PRO A 120 8.59 8.33 20.43
CA PRO A 120 9.15 9.16 21.49
C PRO A 120 8.11 10.11 22.13
N THR A 121 6.94 9.60 22.51
CA THR A 121 5.90 10.38 23.20
C THR A 121 6.16 10.44 24.70
N ARG A 122 5.62 11.48 25.35
CA ARG A 122 5.74 11.65 26.80
C ARG A 122 5.23 10.43 27.58
N GLU A 123 4.07 9.92 27.20
CA GLU A 123 3.42 8.75 27.80
C GLU A 123 4.27 7.48 27.65
N ASN A 124 4.86 7.26 26.46
CA ASN A 124 5.74 6.13 26.23
C ASN A 124 7.00 6.21 27.10
N LEU A 125 7.62 7.39 27.21
CA LEU A 125 8.81 7.60 28.05
C LEU A 125 8.51 7.34 29.54
N GLU A 126 7.36 7.80 30.03
CA GLU A 126 6.91 7.54 31.41
C GLU A 126 6.70 6.04 31.66
N ARG A 127 6.07 5.35 30.71
CA ARG A 127 5.85 3.90 30.80
C ARG A 127 7.17 3.12 30.79
N ILE A 128 8.14 3.52 29.96
CA ILE A 128 9.49 2.96 29.91
C ILE A 128 10.20 3.13 31.25
N VAL A 129 10.20 4.35 31.82
CA VAL A 129 10.85 4.61 33.11
C VAL A 129 10.22 3.76 34.22
N SER A 130 8.89 3.63 34.22
CA SER A 130 8.18 2.75 35.17
C SER A 130 8.54 1.27 35.01
N ASP A 131 8.77 0.77 33.79
CA ASP A 131 9.22 -0.60 33.58
C ASP A 131 10.65 -0.80 34.09
N CYS A 132 11.52 0.16 33.81
CA CYS A 132 12.91 0.14 34.24
C CYS A 132 13.03 0.18 35.77
N SER A 133 12.21 0.98 36.47
CA SER A 133 12.20 1.05 37.93
C SER A 133 11.67 -0.21 38.61
N LYS A 134 10.88 -1.01 37.90
CA LYS A 134 10.37 -2.31 38.34
C LYS A 134 11.30 -3.47 37.96
N GLU A 135 12.41 -3.19 37.27
CA GLU A 135 13.37 -4.18 36.79
C GLU A 135 12.71 -5.34 36.01
N LEU A 136 11.73 -5.03 35.15
CA LEU A 136 10.97 -6.05 34.43
C LEU A 136 11.83 -6.92 33.49
N TYR A 137 13.03 -6.45 33.11
CA TYR A 137 13.92 -7.08 32.14
C TYR A 137 15.38 -6.92 32.58
N SER A 138 16.31 -7.72 32.07
CA SER A 138 17.73 -7.63 32.45
C SER A 138 18.40 -6.34 31.98
N SER A 139 17.96 -5.82 30.83
CA SER A 139 18.40 -4.56 30.24
C SER A 139 17.41 -4.10 29.18
N VAL A 140 17.42 -2.80 28.89
CA VAL A 140 16.46 -2.14 28.01
C VAL A 140 17.18 -1.46 26.86
N HIS A 141 16.79 -1.78 25.63
CA HIS A 141 17.28 -1.20 24.38
C HIS A 141 16.18 -0.34 23.76
N LEU A 142 16.34 0.98 23.83
CA LEU A 142 15.36 1.94 23.34
C LEU A 142 15.58 2.24 21.87
N ASN A 143 14.53 2.08 21.07
CA ASN A 143 14.50 2.32 19.64
C ASN A 143 13.28 3.18 19.32
N PHE A 144 13.52 4.44 19.01
CA PHE A 144 12.45 5.38 18.67
C PHE A 144 12.17 5.36 17.17
N ALA A 145 10.90 5.31 16.78
CA ALA A 145 10.50 5.30 15.37
C ALA A 145 11.00 6.53 14.59
N TYR A 146 11.17 7.66 15.28
CA TYR A 146 11.73 8.92 14.77
C TYR A 146 12.57 9.61 15.83
N PRO A 147 13.41 10.60 15.45
CA PRO A 147 14.33 11.25 16.37
C PRO A 147 13.69 11.77 17.65
N LEU A 148 14.26 11.36 18.78
CA LEU A 148 13.91 11.90 20.09
C LEU A 148 14.34 13.37 20.18
N SER A 149 13.40 14.25 20.54
CA SER A 149 13.72 15.66 20.75
C SER A 149 14.72 15.83 21.90
N ARG A 150 15.51 16.91 21.88
CA ARG A 150 16.45 17.21 22.97
C ARG A 150 15.76 17.32 24.32
N GLU A 151 14.59 17.97 24.35
CA GLU A 151 13.77 18.11 25.56
C GLU A 151 13.32 16.75 26.09
N SER A 152 12.84 15.87 25.20
CA SER A 152 12.40 14.51 25.54
C SER A 152 13.55 13.63 26.03
N LEU A 153 14.76 13.78 25.47
CA LEU A 153 15.96 13.08 25.92
C LEU A 153 16.41 13.56 27.31
N GLU A 154 16.43 14.87 27.53
CA GLU A 154 16.75 15.47 28.84
C GLU A 154 15.73 15.03 29.90
N TYR A 155 14.45 14.94 29.52
CA TYR A 155 13.40 14.40 30.38
C TYR A 155 13.65 12.92 30.74
N LEU A 156 13.86 12.06 29.74
CA LEU A 156 14.13 10.63 29.96
C LEU A 156 15.32 10.45 30.91
N ALA A 157 16.42 11.17 30.66
CA ALA A 157 17.60 11.11 31.50
C ALA A 157 17.31 11.50 32.96
N ARG A 158 16.60 12.62 33.19
CA ARG A 158 16.23 13.05 34.54
C ARG A 158 15.31 12.04 35.22
N ALA A 159 14.27 11.59 34.55
CA ALA A 159 13.30 10.65 35.11
C ALA A 159 13.95 9.30 35.45
N SER A 160 14.89 8.80 34.62
CA SER A 160 15.66 7.59 34.90
C SER A 160 16.61 7.71 36.09
N VAL A 161 17.14 8.91 36.37
CA VAL A 161 17.98 9.17 37.56
C VAL A 161 17.10 9.22 38.81
N GLU A 162 15.99 9.95 38.76
CA GLU A 162 15.04 10.07 39.88
C GLU A 162 14.45 8.71 40.27
N ALA A 163 14.18 7.85 39.28
CA ALA A 163 13.69 6.49 39.49
C ALA A 163 14.78 5.47 39.83
N GLY A 164 16.07 5.86 39.84
CA GLY A 164 17.19 4.98 40.17
C GLY A 164 17.46 3.86 39.15
N CYS A 165 16.94 3.96 37.93
CA CYS A 165 16.96 2.87 36.94
C CYS A 165 17.87 3.15 35.72
N THR A 166 18.76 4.14 35.81
CA THR A 166 19.63 4.55 34.68
C THR A 166 20.50 3.40 34.16
N SER A 167 20.97 2.50 35.05
CA SER A 167 21.78 1.33 34.68
C SER A 167 21.04 0.30 33.83
N MET A 168 19.70 0.36 33.78
CA MET A 168 18.88 -0.56 32.98
C MET A 168 18.91 -0.22 31.49
N ILE A 169 19.10 1.07 31.15
CA ILE A 169 19.06 1.53 29.75
C ILE A 169 20.42 1.28 29.11
N ALA A 170 20.50 0.28 28.23
CA ALA A 170 21.74 -0.15 27.60
C ALA A 170 22.09 0.70 26.36
N LYS A 171 21.11 0.99 25.51
CA LYS A 171 21.29 1.77 24.27
C LYS A 171 20.03 2.56 23.94
N VAL A 172 20.23 3.68 23.22
CA VAL A 172 19.16 4.53 22.68
C VAL A 172 19.46 4.82 21.21
N TYR A 173 18.50 4.53 20.32
CA TYR A 173 18.61 4.76 18.88
C TYR A 173 17.37 5.44 18.31
N ASP A 174 17.61 6.27 17.29
CA ASP A 174 16.59 6.76 16.38
C ASP A 174 16.58 5.89 15.12
N GLN A 175 15.45 5.25 14.81
CA GLN A 175 15.36 4.27 13.72
C GLN A 175 14.98 4.88 12.36
N TYR A 176 14.37 6.07 12.34
CA TYR A 176 13.86 6.73 11.11
C TYR A 176 12.90 5.83 10.30
N THR A 177 11.99 5.15 11.00
CA THR A 177 11.01 4.21 10.43
C THR A 177 9.57 4.70 10.59
N ASN A 178 9.34 6.02 10.64
CA ASN A 178 8.04 6.64 10.92
C ASN A 178 7.04 6.57 9.74
N PHE A 179 6.81 5.37 9.22
CA PHE A 179 5.88 5.06 8.12
C PHE A 179 5.66 3.54 8.05
N VAL A 180 4.53 3.11 7.47
CA VAL A 180 4.19 1.71 7.25
C VAL A 180 4.37 1.38 5.77
N SER A 181 5.27 0.45 5.42
CA SER A 181 5.34 -0.13 4.07
C SER A 181 4.41 -1.33 3.93
N LEU A 182 3.30 -1.13 3.22
CA LEU A 182 2.31 -2.16 2.93
C LEU A 182 2.74 -3.04 1.76
N GLU A 183 3.35 -2.46 0.73
CA GLU A 183 3.90 -3.20 -0.42
C GLU A 183 5.27 -2.63 -0.81
N PRO A 184 6.06 -3.30 -1.69
CA PRO A 184 7.36 -2.80 -2.15
C PRO A 184 7.34 -1.35 -2.67
N SER A 185 6.21 -0.92 -3.22
CA SER A 185 5.98 0.42 -3.77
C SER A 185 4.83 1.20 -3.13
N LEU A 186 4.30 0.77 -1.98
CA LEU A 186 3.20 1.42 -1.28
C LEU A 186 3.56 1.68 0.19
N PHE A 187 3.42 2.93 0.63
CA PHE A 187 3.55 3.27 2.04
C PHE A 187 2.46 4.23 2.53
N SER A 188 2.25 4.23 3.84
CA SER A 188 1.34 5.15 4.54
C SER A 188 2.06 5.73 5.75
N LEU A 189 1.81 6.99 6.09
CA LEU A 189 2.27 7.56 7.36
C LEU A 189 1.40 7.13 8.54
N ASN A 190 0.27 6.46 8.28
CA ASN A 190 -0.70 6.00 9.27
C ASN A 190 -1.18 7.12 10.20
N LEU A 191 -1.32 8.34 9.65
CA LEU A 191 -1.84 9.52 10.34
C LEU A 191 -3.36 9.53 10.20
N THR A 192 -4.06 9.00 11.20
CA THR A 192 -5.52 8.96 11.21
C THR A 192 -6.13 10.34 11.17
N ASP A 193 -7.31 10.47 10.55
CA ASP A 193 -8.04 11.73 10.45
C ASP A 193 -7.26 12.85 9.73
N SER A 194 -6.33 12.49 8.84
CA SER A 194 -5.41 13.42 8.20
C SER A 194 -6.07 14.50 7.35
N TYR A 195 -7.16 14.17 6.62
CA TYR A 195 -7.87 15.17 5.82
C TYR A 195 -8.63 16.17 6.71
N ARG A 196 -9.22 15.68 7.80
CA ARG A 196 -9.89 16.52 8.80
C ARG A 196 -8.90 17.45 9.49
N ALA A 197 -7.69 16.97 9.78
CA ALA A 197 -6.68 17.69 10.56
C ALA A 197 -6.28 19.06 9.99
N TYR A 198 -6.53 19.34 8.71
CA TYR A 198 -6.25 20.65 8.10
C TYR A 198 -7.45 21.31 7.41
N ASN A 199 -8.59 20.63 7.31
CA ASN A 199 -9.80 21.19 6.70
C ASN A 199 -10.90 21.51 7.72
N ASP A 200 -10.75 21.10 8.99
CA ASP A 200 -11.74 21.40 10.02
C ASP A 200 -11.57 22.82 10.57
N PRO A 201 -12.59 23.69 10.43
CA PRO A 201 -12.50 25.07 10.91
C PRO A 201 -12.38 25.18 12.45
N ASN A 202 -12.65 24.11 13.18
CA ASN A 202 -12.51 24.05 14.63
C ASN A 202 -11.08 23.69 15.08
N VAL A 203 -10.20 23.28 14.15
CA VAL A 203 -8.80 22.96 14.45
C VAL A 203 -7.99 24.26 14.41
N ALA A 204 -7.23 24.51 15.48
CA ALA A 204 -6.42 25.72 15.57
C ALA A 204 -5.20 25.65 14.63
N ASP A 205 -4.74 26.79 14.11
CA ASP A 205 -3.58 26.88 13.21
C ASP A 205 -2.35 26.13 13.73
N VAL A 206 -2.09 26.25 15.04
CA VAL A 206 -0.99 25.53 15.70
C VAL A 206 -1.13 24.02 15.53
N GLN A 207 -2.33 23.46 15.68
CA GLN A 207 -2.55 22.02 15.50
C GLN A 207 -2.36 21.59 14.03
N ILE A 208 -2.77 22.43 13.07
CA ILE A 208 -2.51 22.21 11.65
C ILE A 208 -0.99 22.16 11.39
N GLU A 209 -0.23 23.12 11.93
CA GLU A 209 1.24 23.12 11.85
C GLU A 209 1.88 21.86 12.45
N HIS A 210 1.34 21.36 13.57
CA HIS A 210 1.79 20.10 14.18
C HIS A 210 1.52 18.90 13.28
N SER A 211 0.32 18.81 12.68
CA SER A 211 -0.01 17.75 11.72
C SER A 211 0.91 17.77 10.51
N MET A 212 1.23 18.95 10.00
CA MET A 212 2.10 19.11 8.83
C MET A 212 3.56 18.79 9.17
N SER A 213 4.01 19.15 10.37
CA SER A 213 5.30 18.73 10.91
C SER A 213 5.39 17.20 11.07
N ALA A 214 4.29 16.54 11.44
CA ALA A 214 4.23 15.08 11.51
C ALA A 214 4.38 14.43 10.11
N ILE A 215 3.75 15.01 9.08
CA ILE A 215 3.92 14.58 7.68
C ILE A 215 5.38 14.74 7.25
N VAL A 216 6.00 15.89 7.52
CA VAL A 216 7.42 16.14 7.23
C VAL A 216 8.32 15.10 7.89
N ARG A 217 8.04 14.74 9.15
CA ARG A 217 8.80 13.73 9.89
C ARG A 217 8.69 12.33 9.29
N GLY A 218 7.48 11.94 8.87
CA GLY A 218 7.23 10.68 8.19
C GLY A 218 7.94 10.60 6.83
N LEU A 219 7.77 11.64 6.00
CA LEU A 219 8.47 11.74 4.71
C LEU A 219 9.99 11.75 4.88
N PHE A 220 10.52 12.44 5.90
CA PHE A 220 11.94 12.41 6.18
C PHE A 220 12.42 10.99 6.53
N SER A 221 11.66 10.23 7.32
CA SER A 221 11.95 8.81 7.61
C SER A 221 11.95 7.93 6.37
N VAL A 222 11.01 8.16 5.44
CA VAL A 222 10.99 7.48 4.14
C VAL A 222 12.25 7.79 3.34
N LEU A 223 12.65 9.06 3.25
CA LEU A 223 13.85 9.47 2.52
C LEU A 223 15.13 8.94 3.16
N ALA A 224 15.23 8.99 4.50
CA ALA A 224 16.29 8.39 5.28
C ALA A 224 16.45 6.89 4.99
N THR A 225 15.33 6.15 5.03
CA THR A 225 15.32 4.70 4.72
C THR A 225 15.66 4.44 3.26
N SER A 226 15.21 5.28 2.33
CA SER A 226 15.55 5.16 0.91
C SER A 226 17.03 5.43 0.60
N GLY A 227 17.70 6.20 1.47
CA GLY A 227 19.08 6.66 1.31
C GLY A 227 19.26 7.71 0.22
N SER A 228 18.21 8.42 -0.19
CA SER A 228 18.21 9.30 -1.36
C SER A 228 17.63 10.68 -1.07
N VAL A 229 18.22 11.73 -1.68
CA VAL A 229 17.72 13.11 -1.61
C VAL A 229 16.98 13.48 -2.91
N PRO A 230 15.66 13.69 -2.86
CA PRO A 230 14.86 13.91 -4.06
C PRO A 230 14.92 15.35 -4.55
N VAL A 231 14.52 15.59 -5.79
CA VAL A 231 13.96 16.88 -6.22
C VAL A 231 12.49 16.91 -5.77
N ILE A 232 12.02 18.00 -5.17
CA ILE A 232 10.64 18.08 -4.65
C ILE A 232 9.79 18.98 -5.57
N ARG A 233 8.61 18.50 -5.94
CA ARG A 233 7.59 19.22 -6.71
C ARG A 233 6.27 19.21 -5.97
N CYS A 234 5.56 20.34 -5.97
CA CYS A 234 4.22 20.46 -5.40
C CYS A 234 3.45 21.60 -6.09
N PRO A 235 2.12 21.66 -5.95
CA PRO A 235 1.33 22.81 -6.36
C PRO A 235 1.90 24.13 -5.83
N ASN A 236 2.00 25.15 -6.69
CA ASN A 236 2.43 26.48 -6.29
C ASN A 236 1.24 27.33 -5.80
N ASN A 237 0.58 26.85 -4.74
CA ASN A 237 -0.49 27.55 -4.03
C ASN A 237 -0.18 27.55 -2.53
N ASP A 238 -0.90 28.33 -1.74
CA ASP A 238 -0.71 28.40 -0.28
C ASP A 238 -1.44 27.24 0.44
N GLY A 239 -1.23 26.01 -0.04
CA GLY A 239 -1.85 24.79 0.47
C GLY A 239 -0.93 23.90 1.33
N PRO A 240 -1.48 22.82 1.90
CA PRO A 240 -0.72 21.87 2.73
C PRO A 240 0.52 21.30 2.03
N SER A 241 0.43 20.95 0.75
CA SER A 241 1.52 20.38 -0.03
C SER A 241 2.72 21.29 -0.12
N ARG A 242 2.50 22.60 -0.32
CA ARG A 242 3.58 23.59 -0.34
C ARG A 242 4.24 23.72 1.02
N MET A 243 3.45 23.82 2.09
CA MET A 243 3.99 23.95 3.45
C MET A 243 4.84 22.74 3.83
N VAL A 244 4.36 21.52 3.56
CA VAL A 244 5.13 20.29 3.78
C VAL A 244 6.38 20.26 2.90
N ALA A 245 6.28 20.63 1.62
CA ALA A 245 7.42 20.60 0.69
C ALA A 245 8.55 21.55 1.11
N GLU A 246 8.21 22.79 1.50
CA GLU A 246 9.17 23.80 1.95
C GLU A 246 9.82 23.39 3.28
N GLN A 247 9.03 22.95 4.26
CA GLN A 247 9.54 22.46 5.54
C GLN A 247 10.44 21.22 5.35
N LEU A 248 10.01 20.24 4.56
CA LEU A 248 10.80 19.05 4.26
C LEU A 248 12.12 19.41 3.56
N SER A 249 12.10 20.37 2.62
CA SER A 249 13.31 20.86 1.96
C SER A 249 14.28 21.50 2.95
N SER A 250 13.78 22.28 3.91
CA SER A 250 14.59 22.84 5.01
C SER A 250 15.19 21.74 5.87
N THR A 251 14.38 20.79 6.35
CA THR A 251 14.82 19.67 7.19
C THR A 251 15.91 18.85 6.50
N ILE A 252 15.73 18.50 5.21
CA ILE A 252 16.76 17.80 4.44
C ILE A 252 18.05 18.62 4.36
N ARG A 253 17.95 19.92 4.07
CA ARG A 253 19.11 20.81 3.95
C ARG A 253 19.87 20.93 5.26
N GLU A 254 19.19 20.98 6.40
CA GLU A 254 19.78 20.99 7.73
C GLU A 254 20.58 19.70 7.97
N HIS A 255 19.97 18.54 7.72
CA HIS A 255 20.62 17.24 7.88
C HIS A 255 21.80 17.01 6.93
N LEU A 256 21.77 17.58 5.72
CA LEU A 256 22.91 17.53 4.78
C LEU A 256 24.13 18.30 5.27
N ASN A 257 23.98 19.28 6.16
CA ASN A 257 25.11 20.01 6.73
C ASN A 257 25.75 19.27 7.94
N VAL A 258 25.13 18.19 8.43
CA VAL A 258 25.60 17.42 9.58
C VAL A 258 26.62 16.38 9.12
N ARG A 259 27.79 16.35 9.78
CA ARG A 259 28.82 15.33 9.54
C ARG A 259 28.28 13.96 9.98
N ASN A 260 28.39 12.94 9.11
CA ASN A 260 27.77 11.62 9.27
C ASN A 260 26.22 11.66 9.31
N GLY A 261 25.61 12.53 8.48
CA GLY A 261 24.16 12.58 8.31
C GLY A 261 23.55 11.28 7.77
N VAL A 262 22.22 11.20 7.83
CA VAL A 262 21.44 10.01 7.46
C VAL A 262 21.51 9.70 5.95
N PHE A 263 21.81 10.70 5.14
CA PHE A 263 22.00 10.55 3.70
C PHE A 263 23.46 10.22 3.38
N THR A 264 23.71 9.01 2.88
CA THR A 264 25.00 8.63 2.31
C THR A 264 25.06 9.07 0.85
N GLU A 265 26.05 9.88 0.48
CA GLU A 265 26.23 10.30 -0.92
C GLU A 265 26.70 9.14 -1.79
N ASN A 266 25.75 8.41 -2.40
CA ASN A 266 26.06 7.54 -3.52
C ASN A 266 26.29 8.42 -4.76
N THR A 267 27.54 8.79 -5.01
CA THR A 267 28.00 9.52 -6.21
C THR A 267 27.80 8.77 -7.53
N SER A 268 27.25 7.55 -7.50
CA SER A 268 27.05 6.67 -8.66
C SER A 268 25.73 6.88 -9.41
N ASN A 269 24.71 7.50 -8.80
CA ASN A 269 23.42 7.75 -9.47
C ASN A 269 23.41 9.13 -10.13
N PHE A 270 23.50 9.14 -11.47
CA PHE A 270 23.47 10.37 -12.28
C PHE A 270 22.08 11.05 -12.32
N GLN A 271 21.01 10.36 -11.92
CA GLN A 271 19.66 10.93 -11.80
C GLN A 271 19.13 10.75 -10.38
N ARG A 272 18.70 11.87 -9.77
CA ARG A 272 18.06 11.86 -8.45
C ARG A 272 16.59 11.47 -8.56
N PRO A 273 16.00 10.85 -7.52
CA PRO A 273 14.58 10.59 -7.49
C PRO A 273 13.79 11.90 -7.44
N LEU A 274 12.55 11.83 -7.93
CA LEU A 274 11.57 12.90 -7.84
C LEU A 274 10.62 12.61 -6.66
N LEU A 275 10.25 13.62 -5.89
CA LEU A 275 9.15 13.57 -4.92
C LEU A 275 8.08 14.57 -5.36
N ILE A 276 6.90 14.09 -5.72
CA ILE A 276 5.71 14.89 -6.02
C ILE A 276 4.80 14.85 -4.79
N ILE A 277 4.49 16.01 -4.21
CA ILE A 277 3.58 16.14 -3.07
C ILE A 277 2.30 16.82 -3.57
N MET A 278 1.16 16.17 -3.35
CA MET A 278 -0.16 16.64 -3.79
C MET A 278 -1.13 16.67 -2.60
N ASP A 279 -2.18 17.48 -2.72
CA ASP A 279 -3.23 17.61 -1.71
C ASP A 279 -4.52 16.98 -2.20
N ARG A 280 -5.23 16.25 -1.33
CA ARG A 280 -6.53 15.64 -1.66
C ARG A 280 -7.58 16.68 -2.12
N ASN A 281 -7.44 17.94 -1.70
CA ASN A 281 -8.26 19.05 -2.17
C ASN A 281 -8.21 19.24 -3.70
N GLU A 282 -7.16 18.78 -4.39
CA GLU A 282 -7.05 18.87 -5.85
C GLU A 282 -7.89 17.82 -6.59
N ASP A 283 -8.16 16.66 -5.97
CA ASP A 283 -8.96 15.57 -6.56
C ASP A 283 -9.67 14.73 -5.49
N ILE A 284 -10.77 15.25 -4.96
CA ILE A 284 -11.63 14.49 -4.01
C ILE A 284 -12.36 13.34 -4.74
N ALA A 285 -12.73 13.53 -6.00
CA ALA A 285 -13.54 12.57 -6.76
C ALA A 285 -12.86 11.20 -6.87
N SER A 286 -11.53 11.17 -7.08
CA SER A 286 -10.74 9.93 -7.13
C SER A 286 -10.83 9.04 -5.88
N SER A 287 -11.15 9.63 -4.72
CA SER A 287 -11.34 8.89 -3.45
C SER A 287 -12.79 8.45 -3.23
N LEU A 288 -13.72 8.83 -4.11
CA LEU A 288 -15.14 8.48 -4.01
C LEU A 288 -15.56 7.45 -5.06
N TYR A 289 -14.84 7.30 -6.17
CA TYR A 289 -15.20 6.35 -7.23
C TYR A 289 -15.30 4.90 -6.74
N HIS A 290 -16.18 4.14 -7.37
CA HIS A 290 -16.20 2.69 -7.26
C HIS A 290 -15.08 2.11 -8.13
N PRO A 291 -14.03 1.50 -7.53
CA PRO A 291 -12.91 0.97 -8.28
C PRO A 291 -13.27 -0.36 -8.97
N SER A 292 -12.53 -0.71 -10.01
CA SER A 292 -12.76 -1.93 -10.81
C SER A 292 -11.63 -2.97 -10.71
N THR A 293 -10.48 -2.60 -10.16
CA THR A 293 -9.33 -3.50 -9.97
C THR A 293 -9.48 -4.37 -8.74
N TYR A 294 -8.88 -5.56 -8.75
CA TYR A 294 -9.07 -6.57 -7.70
C TYR A 294 -8.84 -6.04 -6.28
N GLN A 295 -7.65 -5.55 -5.96
CA GLN A 295 -7.33 -5.11 -4.59
C GLN A 295 -8.16 -3.88 -4.17
N ALA A 296 -8.29 -2.88 -5.03
CA ALA A 296 -9.08 -1.68 -4.72
C ALA A 296 -10.57 -1.99 -4.51
N LEU A 297 -11.15 -2.91 -5.29
CA LEU A 297 -12.55 -3.33 -5.11
C LEU A 297 -12.72 -4.16 -3.84
N VAL A 298 -11.78 -5.03 -3.50
CA VAL A 298 -11.79 -5.73 -2.20
C VAL A 298 -11.72 -4.75 -1.05
N ASP A 299 -10.94 -3.68 -1.16
CA ASP A 299 -10.87 -2.63 -0.13
C ASP A 299 -12.18 -1.84 0.04
N ASP A 300 -12.87 -1.49 -1.05
CA ASP A 300 -14.19 -0.83 -1.01
C ASP A 300 -15.27 -1.76 -0.42
N ILE A 301 -15.27 -3.04 -0.76
CA ILE A 301 -16.34 -3.96 -0.37
C ILE A 301 -16.10 -4.62 1.00
N LEU A 302 -14.86 -4.99 1.30
CA LEU A 302 -14.50 -5.83 2.46
C LEU A 302 -13.56 -5.13 3.44
N SER A 303 -13.05 -3.93 3.12
CA SER A 303 -12.09 -3.15 3.92
C SER A 303 -10.76 -3.88 4.20
N ILE A 304 -9.69 -3.43 3.56
CA ILE A 304 -8.34 -3.93 3.83
C ILE A 304 -7.72 -3.10 4.95
N GLN A 305 -7.27 -3.76 6.01
CA GLN A 305 -6.54 -3.12 7.12
C GLN A 305 -5.21 -3.83 7.33
N MET A 306 -4.10 -3.11 7.20
CA MET A 306 -2.76 -3.66 7.43
C MET A 306 -2.50 -4.95 6.64
N ASN A 307 -2.84 -4.94 5.34
CA ASN A 307 -2.77 -6.11 4.45
C ASN A 307 -3.66 -7.29 4.88
N ARG A 308 -4.73 -7.05 5.63
CA ARG A 308 -5.67 -8.09 6.05
C ARG A 308 -7.09 -7.77 5.62
N VAL A 309 -7.80 -8.80 5.21
CA VAL A 309 -9.22 -8.74 4.88
C VAL A 309 -9.99 -9.77 5.71
N LYS A 310 -11.15 -9.37 6.22
CA LYS A 310 -12.06 -10.26 6.93
C LYS A 310 -13.15 -10.75 5.98
N VAL A 311 -13.37 -12.05 5.96
CA VAL A 311 -14.28 -12.72 5.05
C VAL A 311 -15.18 -13.67 5.83
N THR A 312 -16.49 -13.56 5.62
CA THR A 312 -17.46 -14.51 6.16
C THR A 312 -17.57 -15.71 5.23
N VAL A 313 -17.16 -16.88 5.71
CA VAL A 313 -17.19 -18.14 4.94
C VAL A 313 -18.24 -19.09 5.54
N LYS A 314 -18.98 -19.82 4.70
CA LYS A 314 -19.89 -20.88 5.17
C LYS A 314 -19.08 -22.04 5.73
N ALA A 315 -19.39 -22.52 6.94
CA ALA A 315 -18.67 -23.65 7.52
C ALA A 315 -18.91 -24.94 6.71
N SER A 316 -17.84 -25.53 6.21
CA SER A 316 -17.86 -26.86 5.59
C SER A 316 -17.98 -27.92 6.71
N GLY A 317 -19.21 -28.36 7.01
CA GLY A 317 -19.45 -29.44 7.99
C GLY A 317 -20.86 -29.60 8.58
N GLY A 318 -21.88 -28.90 8.07
CA GLY A 318 -23.27 -29.17 8.48
C GLY A 318 -23.91 -30.23 7.60
N ASP A 319 -24.39 -31.33 8.18
CA ASP A 319 -25.27 -32.29 7.49
C ASP A 319 -26.40 -31.56 6.74
N GLU A 320 -26.72 -32.03 5.53
CA GLU A 320 -27.73 -31.48 4.60
C GLU A 320 -29.19 -31.49 5.14
N GLY A 321 -29.40 -31.53 6.46
CA GLY A 321 -30.73 -31.58 7.10
C GLY A 321 -30.99 -30.56 8.21
N GLY A 322 -30.03 -29.69 8.56
CA GLY A 322 -30.19 -28.69 9.63
C GLY A 322 -30.20 -27.25 9.11
N ASN A 323 -31.29 -26.51 9.35
CA ASN A 323 -31.56 -25.15 8.87
C ASN A 323 -30.68 -24.04 9.50
N ASP A 324 -29.44 -24.35 9.92
CA ASP A 324 -28.57 -23.36 10.55
C ASP A 324 -27.12 -23.51 10.02
N SER A 325 -26.91 -23.02 8.81
CA SER A 325 -25.57 -22.92 8.22
C SER A 325 -24.76 -21.87 8.97
N ARG A 326 -24.04 -22.30 10.00
CA ARG A 326 -23.17 -21.43 10.81
C ARG A 326 -22.10 -20.80 9.93
N SER A 327 -22.15 -19.48 9.77
CA SER A 327 -21.10 -18.70 9.11
C SER A 327 -19.92 -18.49 10.07
N MET A 328 -18.71 -18.45 9.52
CA MET A 328 -17.46 -18.23 10.27
C MET A 328 -16.70 -17.07 9.65
N GLU A 329 -16.35 -16.05 10.44
CA GLU A 329 -15.44 -15.00 10.02
C GLU A 329 -14.00 -15.55 9.98
N ARG A 330 -13.32 -15.36 8.86
CA ARG A 330 -11.90 -15.68 8.66
C ARG A 330 -11.15 -14.43 8.28
N THR A 331 -9.94 -14.27 8.78
CA THR A 331 -9.02 -13.21 8.36
C THR A 331 -7.98 -13.80 7.43
N TYR A 332 -7.79 -13.17 6.27
CA TYR A 332 -6.78 -13.54 5.29
C TYR A 332 -5.74 -12.42 5.16
N ASP A 333 -4.46 -12.79 5.06
CA ASP A 333 -3.38 -11.86 4.74
C ASP A 333 -3.27 -11.71 3.20
N LEU A 334 -3.12 -10.49 2.71
CA LEU A 334 -2.95 -10.12 1.31
C LEU A 334 -1.54 -9.53 1.12
N ASP A 335 -0.60 -10.31 0.64
CA ASP A 335 0.82 -9.93 0.63
C ASP A 335 1.49 -10.29 -0.70
N VAL A 336 1.71 -9.28 -1.53
CA VAL A 336 2.33 -9.42 -2.87
C VAL A 336 3.74 -10.01 -2.84
N THR A 337 4.43 -10.03 -1.69
CA THR A 337 5.78 -10.60 -1.59
C THR A 337 5.77 -12.12 -1.39
N SER A 338 4.75 -12.64 -0.74
CA SER A 338 4.59 -14.07 -0.44
C SER A 338 3.57 -14.78 -1.32
N ASP A 339 2.73 -14.02 -2.00
CA ASP A 339 1.60 -14.50 -2.79
C ASP A 339 1.77 -14.15 -4.27
N LYS A 340 2.18 -15.14 -5.06
CA LYS A 340 2.48 -14.94 -6.49
C LYS A 340 1.24 -14.61 -7.32
N PHE A 341 0.08 -15.13 -6.92
CA PHE A 341 -1.16 -14.84 -7.62
C PHE A 341 -1.54 -13.37 -7.38
N PHE A 342 -1.53 -12.94 -6.12
CA PHE A 342 -1.83 -11.57 -5.76
C PHE A 342 -0.84 -10.55 -6.36
N GLU A 343 0.46 -10.84 -6.34
CA GLU A 343 1.49 -10.01 -7.00
C GLU A 343 1.17 -9.72 -8.48
N THR A 344 0.64 -10.72 -9.17
CA THR A 344 0.34 -10.64 -10.61
C THR A 344 -1.00 -9.92 -10.87
N HIS A 345 -2.00 -10.17 -10.02
CA HIS A 345 -3.39 -9.82 -10.30
C HIS A 345 -4.02 -8.77 -9.38
N ALA A 346 -3.32 -8.24 -8.37
CA ALA A 346 -3.86 -7.20 -7.46
C ALA A 346 -4.40 -5.98 -8.21
N GLY A 347 -3.68 -5.53 -9.25
CA GLY A 347 -4.09 -4.43 -10.13
C GLY A 347 -4.83 -4.85 -11.40
N SER A 348 -5.14 -6.14 -11.59
CA SER A 348 -5.98 -6.59 -12.72
C SER A 348 -7.42 -6.20 -12.49
N LEU A 349 -8.21 -6.08 -13.57
CA LEU A 349 -9.66 -5.91 -13.45
C LEU A 349 -10.23 -7.12 -12.69
N PHE A 350 -11.22 -6.87 -11.83
CA PHE A 350 -11.77 -7.89 -10.94
C PHE A 350 -12.24 -9.16 -11.67
N PRO A 351 -12.94 -9.09 -12.83
CA PRO A 351 -13.32 -10.28 -13.59
C PRO A 351 -12.11 -11.04 -14.15
N ASP A 352 -11.09 -10.33 -14.64
CA ASP A 352 -9.88 -10.97 -15.19
C ASP A 352 -9.11 -11.72 -14.09
N ALA A 353 -9.10 -11.19 -12.87
CA ALA A 353 -8.50 -11.86 -11.71
C ALA A 353 -9.29 -13.14 -11.33
N ILE A 354 -10.62 -13.11 -11.38
CA ILE A 354 -11.46 -14.30 -11.15
C ILE A 354 -11.13 -15.39 -12.18
N ASP A 355 -11.10 -15.04 -13.47
CA ASP A 355 -10.83 -15.98 -14.56
C ASP A 355 -9.42 -16.57 -14.44
N ALA A 356 -8.43 -15.74 -14.10
CA ALA A 356 -7.05 -16.20 -13.88
C ALA A 356 -6.95 -17.19 -12.71
N ASN A 357 -7.62 -16.89 -11.58
CA ASN A 357 -7.64 -17.78 -10.42
C ASN A 357 -8.31 -19.13 -10.74
N GLU A 358 -9.43 -19.11 -11.45
CA GLU A 358 -10.11 -20.34 -11.88
C GLU A 358 -9.20 -21.21 -12.76
N GLU A 359 -8.56 -20.60 -13.75
CA GLU A 359 -7.68 -21.31 -14.68
C GLU A 359 -6.46 -21.89 -13.94
N GLU A 360 -5.84 -21.11 -13.06
CA GLU A 360 -4.71 -21.59 -12.27
C GLU A 360 -5.12 -22.71 -11.29
N MET A 361 -6.30 -22.61 -10.67
CA MET A 361 -6.85 -23.65 -9.81
C MET A 361 -7.10 -24.96 -10.56
N LYS A 362 -7.64 -24.90 -11.79
CA LYS A 362 -7.85 -26.05 -12.67
C LYS A 362 -6.51 -26.70 -13.02
N GLN A 363 -5.50 -25.89 -13.37
CA GLN A 363 -4.16 -26.38 -13.69
C GLN A 363 -3.48 -27.06 -12.49
N VAL A 364 -3.56 -26.46 -11.30
CA VAL A 364 -2.98 -27.01 -10.07
C VAL A 364 -3.67 -28.31 -9.70
N THR A 365 -5.01 -28.37 -9.74
CA THR A 365 -5.78 -29.59 -9.43
C THR A 365 -5.45 -30.72 -10.41
N ARG A 366 -5.37 -30.44 -11.71
CA ARG A 366 -4.98 -31.44 -12.71
C ARG A 366 -3.56 -31.98 -12.49
N LYS A 367 -2.60 -31.11 -12.15
CA LYS A 367 -1.22 -31.52 -11.85
C LYS A 367 -1.15 -32.37 -10.57
N GLU A 368 -1.91 -32.00 -9.54
CA GLU A 368 -2.03 -32.75 -8.29
C GLU A 368 -2.57 -34.16 -8.54
N GLU A 369 -3.65 -34.30 -9.31
CA GLU A 369 -4.24 -35.60 -9.67
C GLU A 369 -3.30 -36.46 -10.51
N GLN A 370 -2.60 -35.86 -11.48
CA GLN A 370 -1.64 -36.57 -12.32
C GLN A 370 -0.48 -37.14 -11.50
N ILE A 371 0.07 -36.36 -10.57
CA ILE A 371 1.14 -36.80 -9.68
C ILE A 371 0.63 -37.90 -8.74
N ARG A 372 -0.56 -37.71 -8.14
CA ARG A 372 -1.17 -38.74 -7.26
C ARG A 372 -1.40 -40.06 -7.99
N ALA A 373 -1.91 -40.02 -9.22
CA ALA A 373 -2.12 -41.21 -10.04
C ALA A 373 -0.79 -41.91 -10.37
N GLN A 374 0.28 -41.16 -10.63
CA GLN A 374 1.61 -41.71 -10.86
C GLN A 374 2.22 -42.35 -9.61
N THR A 375 1.94 -41.82 -8.41
CA THR A 375 2.42 -42.36 -7.12
C THR A 375 1.56 -43.49 -6.54
N GLY A 376 0.29 -43.63 -6.94
CA GLY A 376 -0.67 -44.57 -6.37
C GLY A 376 -0.94 -45.85 -7.17
N GLY A 377 -0.34 -46.01 -8.36
CA GLY A 377 -0.54 -47.18 -9.23
C GLY A 377 0.41 -48.34 -8.91
N SER A 378 -0.17 -49.53 -8.63
CA SER A 378 0.52 -50.77 -8.23
C SER A 378 1.56 -51.35 -9.23
N ASP A 379 1.73 -50.76 -10.42
CA ASP A 379 2.53 -51.32 -11.53
C ASP A 379 3.86 -50.57 -11.79
N THR A 380 4.27 -49.68 -10.88
CA THR A 380 5.40 -48.73 -11.08
C THR A 380 6.74 -49.17 -10.49
N LEU A 381 6.88 -50.45 -10.11
CA LEU A 381 8.09 -51.00 -9.48
C LEU A 381 9.33 -51.09 -10.38
N MET A 382 9.24 -50.75 -11.67
CA MET A 382 10.35 -50.97 -12.62
C MET A 382 11.09 -49.70 -13.09
N ASN A 383 10.57 -48.48 -12.86
CA ASN A 383 11.24 -47.20 -13.22
C ASN A 383 11.36 -46.18 -12.07
N GLY A 384 10.94 -46.57 -10.85
CA GLY A 384 10.22 -45.67 -9.93
C GLY A 384 10.97 -44.72 -9.00
N THR A 385 12.30 -44.69 -8.88
CA THR A 385 12.92 -43.86 -7.80
C THR A 385 12.98 -42.36 -8.13
N LYS A 386 13.25 -41.97 -9.38
CA LYS A 386 13.37 -40.55 -9.75
C LYS A 386 12.03 -39.84 -9.82
N ASP A 387 11.02 -40.51 -10.36
CA ASP A 387 9.66 -39.95 -10.48
C ASP A 387 8.98 -39.88 -9.11
N LEU A 388 9.22 -40.83 -8.21
CA LEU A 388 8.77 -40.75 -6.81
C LEU A 388 9.45 -39.59 -6.06
N VAL A 389 10.76 -39.39 -6.23
CA VAL A 389 11.48 -38.28 -5.57
C VAL A 389 10.98 -36.92 -6.09
N ALA A 390 10.81 -36.77 -7.41
CA ALA A 390 10.25 -35.54 -7.99
C ALA A 390 8.81 -35.28 -7.54
N ALA A 391 7.98 -36.32 -7.38
CA ALA A 391 6.63 -36.21 -6.85
C ALA A 391 6.61 -35.79 -5.37
N VAL A 392 7.51 -36.34 -4.55
CA VAL A 392 7.63 -36.01 -3.12
C VAL A 392 8.01 -34.54 -2.91
N ASP A 393 8.88 -33.99 -3.74
CA ASP A 393 9.30 -32.58 -3.63
C ASP A 393 8.25 -31.59 -4.19
N THR A 394 7.50 -31.98 -5.21
CA THR A 394 6.58 -31.06 -5.93
C THR A 394 5.16 -31.03 -5.37
N LEU A 395 4.67 -32.15 -4.81
CA LEU A 395 3.30 -32.23 -4.31
C LEU A 395 3.00 -31.26 -3.15
N PRO A 396 3.88 -31.07 -2.13
CA PRO A 396 3.64 -30.09 -1.07
C PRO A 396 3.50 -28.66 -1.60
N ALA A 397 4.36 -28.27 -2.56
CA ALA A 397 4.29 -26.95 -3.18
C ALA A 397 2.99 -26.73 -3.97
N LEU A 398 2.47 -27.77 -4.65
CA LEU A 398 1.18 -27.70 -5.33
C LEU A 398 0.01 -27.59 -4.35
N VAL A 399 0.05 -28.31 -3.23
CA VAL A 399 -0.97 -28.23 -2.18
C VAL A 399 -0.98 -26.85 -1.51
N GLU A 400 0.19 -26.30 -1.21
CA GLU A 400 0.32 -24.94 -0.67
C GLU A 400 -0.21 -23.89 -1.67
N LYS A 401 0.17 -24.02 -2.95
CA LYS A 401 -0.33 -23.16 -4.01
C LYS A 401 -1.85 -23.25 -4.16
N LYS A 402 -2.41 -24.46 -4.11
CA LYS A 402 -3.87 -24.69 -4.15
C LYS A 402 -4.56 -23.99 -2.99
N LYS A 403 -4.03 -24.14 -1.77
CA LYS A 403 -4.54 -23.45 -0.57
C LYS A 403 -4.51 -21.93 -0.73
N MET A 404 -3.46 -21.37 -1.34
CA MET A 404 -3.41 -19.93 -1.61
C MET A 404 -4.49 -19.48 -2.60
N LEU A 405 -4.67 -20.22 -3.69
CA LEU A 405 -5.76 -19.93 -4.65
C LEU A 405 -7.16 -20.10 -4.01
N GLU A 406 -7.32 -21.02 -3.05
CA GLU A 406 -8.55 -21.15 -2.26
C GLU A 406 -8.81 -19.90 -1.40
N VAL A 407 -7.77 -19.26 -0.85
CA VAL A 407 -7.91 -17.98 -0.14
C VAL A 407 -8.53 -16.93 -1.07
N HIS A 408 -7.97 -16.73 -2.26
CA HIS A 408 -8.53 -15.78 -3.22
C HIS A 408 -9.93 -16.15 -3.67
N THR A 409 -10.21 -17.43 -3.86
CA THR A 409 -11.56 -17.91 -4.18
C THR A 409 -12.57 -17.45 -3.13
N ASN A 410 -12.25 -17.58 -1.83
CA ASN A 410 -13.12 -17.09 -0.75
C ASN A 410 -13.29 -15.56 -0.78
N ILE A 411 -12.21 -14.82 -1.04
CA ILE A 411 -12.25 -13.35 -1.14
C ILE A 411 -13.11 -12.92 -2.33
N PHE A 412 -12.93 -13.53 -3.50
CA PHE A 412 -13.73 -13.27 -4.70
C PHE A 412 -15.20 -13.53 -4.46
N HIS A 413 -15.55 -14.63 -3.78
CA HIS A 413 -16.94 -14.93 -3.44
C HIS A 413 -17.57 -13.84 -2.58
N ALA A 414 -16.91 -13.43 -1.48
CA ALA A 414 -17.46 -12.42 -0.58
C ALA A 414 -17.52 -11.03 -1.21
N ALA A 415 -16.47 -10.64 -1.95
CA ALA A 415 -16.46 -9.36 -2.67
C ALA A 415 -17.56 -9.34 -3.74
N PHE A 416 -17.73 -10.42 -4.51
CA PHE A 416 -18.76 -10.51 -5.54
C PHE A 416 -20.19 -10.47 -4.95
N GLU A 417 -20.43 -11.10 -3.80
CA GLU A 417 -21.70 -11.01 -3.09
C GLU A 417 -22.01 -9.54 -2.72
N GLY A 418 -21.03 -8.84 -2.15
CA GLY A 418 -21.16 -7.40 -1.84
C GLY A 418 -21.41 -6.55 -3.08
N VAL A 419 -20.68 -6.80 -4.17
CA VAL A 419 -20.86 -6.08 -5.43
C VAL A 419 -22.27 -6.27 -6.01
N THR A 420 -22.75 -7.51 -6.01
CA THR A 420 -24.08 -7.85 -6.54
C THR A 420 -25.17 -7.21 -5.69
N LYS A 421 -25.08 -7.38 -4.36
CA LYS A 421 -26.03 -6.81 -3.39
C LYS A 421 -26.11 -5.29 -3.47
N ARG A 422 -24.98 -4.61 -3.68
CA ARG A 422 -24.90 -3.15 -3.77
C ARG A 422 -25.13 -2.61 -5.18
N HIS A 423 -25.29 -3.48 -6.18
CA HIS A 423 -25.44 -3.09 -7.59
C HIS A 423 -24.33 -2.13 -8.08
N ILE A 424 -23.09 -2.31 -7.61
CA ILE A 424 -21.94 -1.45 -7.95
C ILE A 424 -21.74 -1.26 -9.45
N PRO A 425 -22.01 -2.25 -10.34
CA PRO A 425 -21.92 -2.05 -11.77
C PRO A 425 -22.71 -0.86 -12.30
N SER A 426 -23.92 -0.66 -11.78
CA SER A 426 -24.76 0.46 -12.20
C SER A 426 -24.14 1.81 -11.81
N TYR A 427 -23.59 1.91 -10.59
CA TYR A 427 -22.93 3.12 -10.10
C TYR A 427 -21.66 3.45 -10.88
N SER A 428 -20.73 2.49 -10.96
CA SER A 428 -19.43 2.68 -11.62
C SER A 428 -19.56 3.04 -13.10
N MET A 429 -20.56 2.49 -13.81
CA MET A 429 -20.83 2.85 -15.21
C MET A 429 -21.22 4.33 -15.38
N LEU A 430 -22.06 4.88 -14.49
CA LEU A 430 -22.42 6.31 -14.55
C LEU A 430 -21.23 7.19 -14.15
N GLU A 431 -20.47 6.78 -13.13
CA GLU A 431 -19.24 7.45 -12.70
C GLU A 431 -18.21 7.51 -13.84
N GLN A 432 -18.05 6.43 -14.61
CA GLN A 432 -17.18 6.41 -15.77
C GLN A 432 -17.64 7.40 -16.85
N LYS A 433 -18.94 7.42 -17.18
CA LYS A 433 -19.48 8.41 -18.14
C LYS A 433 -19.15 9.84 -17.68
N LEU A 434 -19.22 10.12 -16.38
CA LEU A 434 -18.85 11.41 -15.79
C LEU A 434 -17.34 11.69 -15.90
N ILE A 435 -16.48 10.72 -15.57
CA ILE A 435 -15.02 10.81 -15.76
C ILE A 435 -14.68 11.09 -17.23
N ASP A 436 -15.44 10.50 -18.14
CA ASP A 436 -15.24 10.63 -19.57
C ASP A 436 -15.75 11.94 -20.15
N GLY A 437 -16.50 12.73 -19.38
CA GLY A 437 -17.25 13.89 -19.86
C GLY A 437 -18.29 13.52 -20.92
N SER A 438 -18.72 12.25 -20.93
CA SER A 438 -19.79 11.78 -21.81
C SER A 438 -21.14 12.31 -21.32
N HIS A 439 -22.09 12.41 -22.24
CA HIS A 439 -23.46 12.79 -21.87
C HIS A 439 -24.07 11.74 -20.92
N LEU A 440 -24.57 12.20 -19.78
CA LEU A 440 -25.25 11.37 -18.80
C LEU A 440 -26.75 11.66 -18.82
N ASP A 441 -27.58 10.62 -18.86
CA ASP A 441 -29.02 10.77 -18.71
C ASP A 441 -29.36 10.98 -17.22
N LYS A 442 -30.02 12.09 -16.91
CA LYS A 442 -30.42 12.45 -15.54
C LYS A 442 -31.35 11.42 -14.91
N SER A 443 -32.16 10.75 -15.74
CA SER A 443 -33.08 9.71 -15.28
C SER A 443 -32.34 8.48 -14.73
N GLU A 444 -31.19 8.13 -15.31
CA GLU A 444 -30.34 7.04 -14.81
C GLU A 444 -29.78 7.36 -13.40
N VAL A 445 -29.39 8.61 -13.16
CA VAL A 445 -28.92 9.07 -11.85
C VAL A 445 -30.06 9.05 -10.82
N LEU A 446 -31.22 9.61 -11.18
CA LEU A 446 -32.41 9.61 -10.31
C LEU A 446 -32.82 8.19 -9.92
N GLN A 447 -32.78 7.25 -10.86
CA GLN A 447 -33.11 5.86 -10.62
C GLN A 447 -32.23 5.25 -9.52
N LEU A 448 -30.91 5.48 -9.57
CA LEU A 448 -30.00 4.96 -8.55
C LEU A 448 -30.15 5.69 -7.21
N LEU A 449 -30.38 7.00 -7.19
CA LEU A 449 -30.55 7.75 -5.94
C LEU A 449 -31.84 7.37 -5.19
N SER A 450 -32.95 7.21 -5.91
CA SER A 450 -34.29 6.98 -5.33
C SER A 450 -34.62 5.52 -5.01
N ASN A 451 -33.99 4.54 -5.66
CA ASN A 451 -34.35 3.13 -5.47
C ASN A 451 -33.68 2.52 -4.22
N ALA A 452 -34.47 2.21 -3.20
CA ALA A 452 -33.99 1.64 -1.93
C ALA A 452 -33.34 0.24 -2.06
N GLU A 453 -33.64 -0.52 -3.12
CA GLU A 453 -33.05 -1.83 -3.37
C GLU A 453 -31.67 -1.75 -4.05
N MET A 454 -31.28 -0.58 -4.54
CA MET A 454 -30.07 -0.39 -5.35
C MET A 454 -29.01 0.41 -4.57
N GLY A 455 -27.99 -0.29 -4.05
CA GLY A 455 -26.85 0.32 -3.37
C GLY A 455 -27.16 0.83 -1.96
N THR A 456 -26.09 1.14 -1.22
CA THR A 456 -26.18 1.72 0.12
C THR A 456 -26.37 3.24 0.08
N LEU A 457 -26.64 3.85 1.24
CA LEU A 457 -26.61 5.32 1.36
C LEU A 457 -25.22 5.89 1.02
N ALA A 458 -24.15 5.17 1.36
CA ALA A 458 -22.79 5.58 0.99
C ALA A 458 -22.61 5.61 -0.54
N ASP A 459 -23.06 4.56 -1.25
CA ASP A 459 -22.97 4.46 -2.72
C ASP A 459 -23.73 5.61 -3.41
N LYS A 460 -24.94 5.90 -2.92
CA LYS A 460 -25.78 7.01 -3.41
C LYS A 460 -25.13 8.37 -3.14
N MET A 461 -24.58 8.58 -1.95
CA MET A 461 -23.90 9.82 -1.61
C MET A 461 -22.62 10.01 -2.45
N ARG A 462 -21.83 8.96 -2.66
CA ARG A 462 -20.65 8.98 -3.55
C ARG A 462 -21.05 9.42 -4.95
N LEU A 463 -22.09 8.81 -5.54
CA LEU A 463 -22.58 9.19 -6.86
C LEU A 463 -23.01 10.67 -6.92
N LEU A 464 -23.76 11.14 -5.93
CA LEU A 464 -24.19 12.54 -5.83
C LEU A 464 -22.99 13.49 -5.80
N MET A 465 -21.99 13.17 -4.98
CA MET A 465 -20.76 13.95 -4.85
C MET A 465 -19.95 13.96 -6.15
N ILE A 466 -19.72 12.79 -6.75
CA ILE A 466 -18.97 12.66 -8.00
C ILE A 466 -19.65 13.44 -9.13
N TYR A 467 -20.98 13.32 -9.23
CA TYR A 467 -21.77 14.05 -10.21
C TYR A 467 -21.61 15.56 -10.02
N PHE A 468 -21.71 16.05 -8.78
CA PHE A 468 -21.53 17.46 -8.45
C PHE A 468 -20.15 17.99 -8.82
N LEU A 469 -19.09 17.23 -8.52
CA LEU A 469 -17.71 17.62 -8.80
C LEU A 469 -17.38 17.60 -10.31
N SER A 470 -18.06 16.78 -11.10
CA SER A 470 -17.69 16.49 -12.50
C SER A 470 -18.57 17.16 -13.55
N SER A 471 -19.87 17.36 -13.27
CA SER A 471 -20.87 17.73 -14.30
C SER A 471 -21.08 19.24 -14.50
N GLY A 472 -20.78 20.06 -13.49
CA GLY A 472 -21.14 21.49 -13.50
C GLY A 472 -22.65 21.75 -13.45
N ALA A 473 -23.43 20.81 -12.92
CA ALA A 473 -24.89 20.85 -12.88
C ALA A 473 -25.48 22.07 -12.17
N SER A 474 -26.71 22.41 -12.58
CA SER A 474 -27.44 23.56 -12.03
C SER A 474 -27.88 23.33 -10.57
N GLY A 475 -28.06 24.41 -9.82
CA GLY A 475 -28.55 24.31 -8.43
C GLY A 475 -29.92 23.63 -8.31
N ALA A 476 -30.80 23.76 -9.32
CA ALA A 476 -32.11 23.10 -9.34
C ALA A 476 -32.00 21.59 -9.55
N GLU A 477 -31.12 21.16 -10.46
CA GLU A 477 -30.83 19.75 -10.70
C GLU A 477 -30.20 19.08 -9.48
N MET A 478 -29.24 19.75 -8.84
CA MET A 478 -28.65 19.23 -7.61
C MET A 478 -29.66 19.14 -6.46
N ALA A 479 -30.61 20.06 -6.38
CA ALA A 479 -31.69 19.99 -5.39
C ALA A 479 -32.65 18.81 -5.65
N GLU A 480 -32.91 18.48 -6.92
CA GLU A 480 -33.70 17.31 -7.30
C GLU A 480 -33.03 16.01 -6.85
N PHE A 481 -31.73 15.87 -7.10
CA PHE A 481 -30.95 14.71 -6.69
C PHE A 481 -30.82 14.60 -5.16
N GLU A 482 -30.66 15.73 -4.46
CA GLU A 482 -30.66 15.76 -3.00
C GLU A 482 -32.00 15.30 -2.42
N ASN A 483 -33.13 15.74 -3.01
CA ASN A 483 -34.45 15.28 -2.60
C ASN A 483 -34.63 13.77 -2.83
N ALA A 484 -34.17 13.24 -3.97
CA ALA A 484 -34.23 11.81 -4.26
C ALA A 484 -33.41 10.98 -3.25
N TYR A 485 -32.21 11.46 -2.89
CA TYR A 485 -31.40 10.85 -1.83
C TYR A 485 -32.12 10.87 -0.48
N GLN A 486 -32.66 12.03 -0.06
CA GLN A 486 -33.34 12.18 1.23
C GLN A 486 -34.58 11.29 1.35
N GLN A 487 -35.35 11.13 0.27
CA GLN A 487 -36.48 10.21 0.24
C GLN A 487 -36.05 8.77 0.51
N CYS A 488 -34.97 8.31 -0.14
CA CYS A 488 -34.42 6.98 0.10
C CYS A 488 -33.84 6.84 1.52
N ALA A 489 -33.17 7.89 2.02
CA ALA A 489 -32.55 7.89 3.34
C ALA A 489 -33.57 7.92 4.49
N ALA A 490 -34.76 8.48 4.27
CA ALA A 490 -35.82 8.55 5.28
C ALA A 490 -36.29 7.17 5.78
N GLU A 491 -36.11 6.12 4.99
CA GLU A 491 -36.46 4.74 5.33
C GLU A 491 -35.32 3.97 6.01
N ALA A 492 -34.11 4.54 6.08
CA ALA A 492 -32.93 3.91 6.65
C ALA A 492 -32.83 4.13 8.18
N GLU A 493 -32.04 3.29 8.85
CA GLU A 493 -31.80 3.41 10.30
C GLU A 493 -31.12 4.74 10.69
N GLN A 494 -30.31 5.31 9.79
CA GLN A 494 -29.62 6.58 9.97
C GLN A 494 -29.95 7.55 8.83
N PRO A 495 -31.10 8.25 8.87
CA PRO A 495 -31.55 9.12 7.77
C PRO A 495 -30.61 10.29 7.45
N GLU A 496 -29.83 10.75 8.42
CA GLU A 496 -28.87 11.85 8.26
C GLU A 496 -27.46 11.35 7.86
N ALA A 497 -27.29 10.05 7.60
CA ALA A 497 -26.01 9.49 7.21
C ALA A 497 -25.41 10.25 6.02
N TYR A 498 -24.13 10.62 6.15
CA TYR A 498 -23.33 11.33 5.14
C TYR A 498 -23.84 12.72 4.70
N MET A 499 -24.96 13.24 5.23
CA MET A 499 -25.45 14.58 4.89
C MET A 499 -24.50 15.69 5.35
N GLN A 500 -23.77 15.49 6.44
CA GLN A 500 -22.73 16.42 6.87
C GLN A 500 -21.55 16.46 5.87
N ALA A 501 -21.14 15.29 5.36
CA ALA A 501 -20.12 15.19 4.32
C ALA A 501 -20.56 15.94 3.06
N TRP A 502 -21.82 15.79 2.66
CA TRP A 502 -22.42 16.51 1.55
C TRP A 502 -22.37 18.03 1.73
N LYS A 503 -22.80 18.52 2.89
CA LYS A 503 -22.77 19.95 3.25
C LYS A 503 -21.35 20.50 3.22
N PHE A 504 -20.38 19.76 3.76
CA PHE A 504 -18.97 20.13 3.71
C PHE A 504 -18.49 20.28 2.26
N LEU A 505 -18.71 19.26 1.42
CA LEU A 505 -18.26 19.27 0.03
C LEU A 505 -18.86 20.44 -0.77
N ARG A 506 -20.18 20.69 -0.64
CA ARG A 506 -20.84 21.80 -1.35
C ARG A 506 -20.22 23.15 -1.01
N LYS A 507 -19.88 23.38 0.26
CA LYS A 507 -19.28 24.64 0.72
C LYS A 507 -17.83 24.82 0.24
N HIS A 508 -17.07 23.73 0.12
CA HIS A 508 -15.62 23.78 -0.12
C HIS A 508 -15.21 23.40 -1.56
N SER A 509 -16.16 22.97 -2.40
CA SER A 509 -15.92 22.64 -3.82
C SER A 509 -15.51 23.81 -4.71
N ALA A 510 -15.68 25.06 -4.26
CA ALA A 510 -15.23 26.26 -4.99
C ALA A 510 -13.72 26.26 -5.27
N PHE A 511 -12.94 25.50 -4.50
CA PHE A 511 -11.48 25.38 -4.64
C PHE A 511 -11.03 24.29 -5.61
N GLN A 512 -11.94 23.43 -6.10
CA GLN A 512 -11.55 22.39 -7.04
C GLN A 512 -11.36 22.99 -8.44
N ARG A 513 -10.15 22.81 -8.99
CA ARG A 513 -9.99 22.88 -10.45
C ARG A 513 -10.90 21.78 -10.99
N ARG A 514 -11.88 22.13 -11.82
CA ARG A 514 -12.67 21.14 -12.57
C ARG A 514 -11.67 20.14 -13.12
N ALA A 515 -11.73 18.89 -12.67
CA ALA A 515 -10.84 17.85 -13.15
C ALA A 515 -10.96 17.87 -14.67
N SER A 516 -9.92 18.37 -15.35
CA SER A 516 -9.96 18.52 -16.79
C SER A 516 -10.15 17.13 -17.38
N VAL A 517 -11.32 16.93 -17.99
CA VAL A 517 -11.73 15.69 -18.63
C VAL A 517 -10.70 15.29 -19.68
N GLY A 518 -10.06 14.14 -19.46
CA GLY A 518 -9.53 13.22 -20.48
C GLY A 518 -8.28 13.60 -21.28
N ALA A 519 -7.15 12.97 -20.95
CA ALA A 519 -6.22 12.43 -21.95
C ALA A 519 -6.32 10.91 -21.88
N SER A 520 -6.67 10.24 -22.99
CA SER A 520 -6.67 8.78 -23.09
C SER A 520 -5.26 8.22 -22.98
N MET A 521 -5.10 7.00 -22.45
CA MET A 521 -3.84 6.27 -22.63
C MET A 521 -3.68 5.97 -24.12
N GLN A 522 -2.71 6.60 -24.78
CA GLN A 522 -2.28 6.17 -26.11
C GLN A 522 -1.59 4.81 -25.96
N SER A 523 -2.23 3.78 -26.50
CA SER A 523 -1.56 2.55 -26.90
C SER A 523 -0.66 2.90 -28.09
N GLU A 524 0.63 3.10 -27.85
CA GLU A 524 1.60 3.17 -28.95
C GLU A 524 1.83 1.75 -29.49
N ASN A 525 1.62 1.63 -30.81
CA ASN A 525 1.84 0.45 -31.64
C ASN A 525 3.22 -0.19 -31.42
N SER A 526 3.33 -1.11 -30.46
CA SER A 526 4.18 -2.29 -30.65
C SER A 526 3.37 -3.30 -31.43
N ALA A 527 3.86 -3.71 -32.61
CA ALA A 527 3.27 -4.76 -33.43
C ALA A 527 3.25 -6.11 -32.67
N GLY A 528 2.28 -6.27 -31.77
CA GLY A 528 1.74 -7.52 -31.28
C GLY A 528 0.49 -7.86 -32.09
N PRO A 529 0.13 -9.14 -32.22
CA PRO A 529 -0.88 -9.57 -33.18
C PRO A 529 -2.23 -8.94 -32.82
N ASP A 530 -2.78 -8.21 -33.79
CA ASP A 530 -4.13 -7.66 -33.90
C ASP A 530 -5.11 -8.19 -32.84
N GLY A 531 -5.16 -7.47 -31.71
CA GLY A 531 -6.00 -7.77 -30.55
C GLY A 531 -7.41 -7.20 -30.72
N GLY A 532 -8.06 -7.45 -31.86
CA GLY A 532 -9.51 -7.47 -31.88
C GLY A 532 -9.97 -8.47 -30.83
N VAL A 533 -10.73 -8.03 -29.83
CA VAL A 533 -11.27 -8.89 -28.78
C VAL A 533 -11.97 -10.06 -29.46
N ASN A 534 -11.29 -11.21 -29.50
CA ASN A 534 -11.66 -12.29 -30.39
C ASN A 534 -12.90 -12.97 -29.81
N MET A 535 -14.06 -12.50 -30.28
CA MET A 535 -15.39 -12.76 -29.72
C MET A 535 -15.91 -14.19 -29.83
N SER A 536 -15.07 -15.10 -30.31
CA SER A 536 -15.44 -16.49 -30.62
C SER A 536 -15.02 -17.50 -29.55
N LYS A 537 -14.29 -17.11 -28.49
CA LYS A 537 -13.87 -18.02 -27.41
C LYS A 537 -14.81 -18.09 -26.20
N PHE A 538 -15.96 -17.41 -26.25
CA PHE A 538 -16.93 -17.38 -25.14
C PHE A 538 -17.89 -18.59 -25.09
N LYS A 539 -17.61 -19.65 -25.86
CA LYS A 539 -18.48 -20.82 -25.97
C LYS A 539 -17.70 -22.10 -25.72
N GLY A 540 -17.38 -22.33 -24.45
CA GLY A 540 -16.89 -23.62 -23.99
C GLY A 540 -16.16 -23.53 -22.66
N LEU A 541 -16.72 -24.20 -21.66
CA LEU A 541 -16.10 -24.62 -20.40
C LEU A 541 -16.08 -23.62 -19.24
N ALA A 542 -17.19 -23.54 -18.50
CA ALA A 542 -17.16 -23.54 -17.03
C ALA A 542 -18.56 -23.79 -16.47
N GLN A 543 -18.67 -24.75 -15.56
CA GLN A 543 -19.88 -25.01 -14.76
C GLN A 543 -19.52 -24.56 -13.33
N GLY A 544 -20.01 -23.39 -12.92
CA GLY A 544 -19.68 -22.81 -11.60
C GLY A 544 -20.13 -21.36 -11.43
N PHE A 545 -20.25 -20.92 -10.17
CA PHE A 545 -20.68 -19.57 -9.78
C PHE A 545 -19.76 -18.45 -10.30
N LEU A 546 -18.44 -18.68 -10.33
CA LEU A 546 -17.43 -17.67 -10.67
C LEU A 546 -17.42 -17.33 -12.18
N ALA A 547 -17.71 -18.29 -13.06
CA ALA A 547 -17.92 -18.01 -14.49
C ALA A 547 -19.18 -17.16 -14.78
N GLN A 548 -20.24 -17.34 -14.00
CA GLN A 548 -21.44 -16.50 -14.08
C GLN A 548 -21.16 -15.08 -13.57
N ALA A 549 -20.29 -14.96 -12.57
CA ALA A 549 -19.78 -13.69 -12.07
C ALA A 549 -18.99 -12.93 -13.14
N ALA A 550 -17.98 -13.55 -13.77
CA ALA A 550 -17.17 -12.91 -14.81
C ALA A 550 -18.02 -12.47 -16.02
N ALA A 551 -18.99 -13.30 -16.44
CA ALA A 551 -19.89 -12.98 -17.55
C ALA A 551 -20.79 -11.77 -17.29
N SER A 552 -21.22 -11.55 -16.03
CA SER A 552 -22.06 -10.41 -15.65
C SER A 552 -21.33 -9.07 -15.70
N PHE A 553 -19.99 -9.11 -15.69
CA PHE A 553 -19.11 -7.93 -15.68
C PHE A 553 -18.47 -7.64 -17.04
N LYS A 554 -18.82 -8.41 -18.08
CA LYS A 554 -18.27 -8.27 -19.43
C LYS A 554 -18.57 -6.91 -20.08
N ASN A 555 -19.55 -6.17 -19.57
CA ASN A 555 -19.91 -4.80 -19.98
C ASN A 555 -19.47 -3.72 -18.97
N PHE A 556 -18.80 -4.12 -17.87
CA PHE A 556 -18.45 -3.27 -16.72
C PHE A 556 -17.03 -2.70 -16.82
N LEU A 557 -16.30 -2.91 -17.92
CA LEU A 557 -14.87 -2.57 -17.98
C LEU A 557 -14.68 -1.14 -18.53
N PRO A 558 -14.50 -0.11 -17.67
CA PRO A 558 -14.08 1.20 -18.14
C PRO A 558 -12.71 1.13 -18.81
N GLU A 559 -12.49 1.94 -19.83
CA GLU A 559 -11.14 2.20 -20.31
C GLU A 559 -10.34 2.88 -19.18
N ASN A 560 -9.22 2.27 -18.77
CA ASN A 560 -8.36 2.80 -17.70
C ASN A 560 -7.78 4.17 -18.09
N LYS A 561 -8.48 5.25 -17.73
CA LYS A 561 -7.98 6.62 -17.87
C LYS A 561 -7.00 6.94 -16.76
N LYS A 562 -6.06 7.84 -17.06
CA LYS A 562 -5.15 8.40 -16.06
C LYS A 562 -5.95 9.27 -15.09
N LEU A 563 -5.97 8.88 -13.82
CA LEU A 563 -6.46 9.72 -12.72
C LEU A 563 -5.61 11.00 -12.61
N HIS A 564 -6.10 12.02 -11.89
CA HIS A 564 -5.40 13.31 -11.80
C HIS A 564 -3.94 13.13 -11.36
N VAL A 565 -3.72 12.38 -10.27
CA VAL A 565 -2.38 12.07 -9.73
C VAL A 565 -1.44 11.48 -10.80
N THR A 566 -1.95 10.58 -11.65
CA THR A 566 -1.17 9.95 -12.73
C THR A 566 -0.91 10.92 -13.87
N ARG A 567 -1.87 11.80 -14.21
CA ARG A 567 -1.66 12.84 -15.23
C ARG A 567 -0.59 13.85 -14.80
N VAL A 568 -0.65 14.31 -13.55
CA VAL A 568 0.37 15.23 -12.98
C VAL A 568 1.74 14.54 -12.94
N THR A 569 1.77 13.29 -12.50
CA THR A 569 3.01 12.51 -12.48
C THR A 569 3.62 12.40 -13.88
N ASP A 570 2.82 12.04 -14.88
CA ASP A 570 3.24 11.94 -16.27
C ASP A 570 3.72 13.28 -16.87
N ALA A 571 3.00 14.36 -16.57
CA ALA A 571 3.36 15.71 -16.98
C ALA A 571 4.73 16.13 -16.45
N ILE A 572 4.97 15.96 -15.15
CA ILE A 572 6.23 16.34 -14.48
C ILE A 572 7.38 15.41 -14.88
N CYS A 573 7.14 14.10 -14.97
CA CYS A 573 8.19 13.13 -15.28
C CYS A 573 8.74 13.28 -16.70
N GLU A 574 7.88 13.68 -17.65
CA GLU A 574 8.25 13.92 -19.05
C GLU A 574 8.53 15.38 -19.37
N MET A 575 8.37 16.30 -18.40
CA MET A 575 8.54 17.74 -18.57
C MET A 575 7.68 18.30 -19.72
N LYS A 576 6.39 17.94 -19.73
CA LYS A 576 5.47 18.33 -20.80
C LYS A 576 5.23 19.84 -20.77
N PRO A 577 5.39 20.57 -21.89
CA PRO A 577 5.17 22.02 -21.91
C PRO A 577 3.71 22.36 -21.61
N SER A 578 3.47 23.52 -20.99
CA SER A 578 2.13 24.02 -20.64
C SER A 578 1.30 23.09 -19.74
N THR A 579 1.98 22.35 -18.85
CA THR A 579 1.35 21.44 -17.88
C THR A 579 1.75 21.78 -16.44
N GLU A 580 1.43 20.89 -15.50
CA GLU A 580 1.88 20.93 -14.11
C GLU A 580 3.41 21.03 -13.97
N ASP A 581 4.20 20.59 -14.97
CA ASP A 581 5.66 20.81 -14.93
C ASP A 581 6.05 22.31 -14.91
N GLU A 582 5.27 23.19 -15.52
CA GLU A 582 5.58 24.64 -15.47
C GLU A 582 5.09 25.27 -14.17
N SER A 583 3.87 24.91 -13.76
CA SER A 583 3.15 25.56 -12.66
C SER A 583 3.50 25.05 -11.26
N PHE A 584 3.98 23.80 -11.13
CA PHE A 584 4.38 23.25 -9.83
C PHE A 584 5.70 23.86 -9.37
N LEU A 585 5.75 24.21 -8.08
CA LEU A 585 6.95 24.65 -7.39
C LEU A 585 8.08 23.62 -7.59
N TYR A 586 9.30 24.10 -7.74
CA TYR A 586 10.50 23.29 -7.90
C TYR A 586 11.45 23.58 -6.74
N LEU A 587 11.69 22.59 -5.89
CA LEU A 587 12.61 22.70 -4.75
C LEU A 587 13.73 21.68 -4.90
N ASP A 588 14.96 22.15 -4.70
CA ASP A 588 16.14 21.31 -4.63
C ASP A 588 16.85 21.46 -3.28
N PRO A 589 16.72 20.48 -2.37
CA PRO A 589 17.38 20.54 -1.06
C PRO A 589 18.91 20.63 -1.13
N LYS A 590 19.54 20.15 -2.21
CA LYS A 590 21.00 20.18 -2.40
C LYS A 590 21.53 21.54 -2.87
N ILE A 591 20.69 22.40 -3.43
CA ILE A 591 21.12 23.69 -4.00
C ILE A 591 20.76 24.82 -3.05
N LYS A 592 21.79 25.47 -2.48
CA LYS A 592 21.62 26.75 -1.77
C LYS A 592 21.64 27.89 -2.81
N ALA A 593 20.48 28.27 -3.33
CA ALA A 593 20.35 29.42 -4.22
C ALA A 593 19.71 30.62 -3.48
N ASN A 594 20.26 31.81 -3.69
CA ASN A 594 19.65 33.10 -3.30
C ASN A 594 18.73 33.65 -4.42
N GLY A 595 18.27 32.78 -5.33
CA GLY A 595 17.50 33.09 -6.54
C GLY A 595 16.96 31.79 -7.16
N ASP A 596 16.62 31.81 -8.45
CA ASP A 596 16.00 30.65 -9.12
C ASP A 596 16.91 29.41 -9.09
N VAL A 597 16.33 28.28 -8.65
CA VAL A 597 16.99 26.98 -8.63
C VAL A 597 17.01 26.42 -10.06
N PRO A 598 18.19 26.05 -10.61
CA PRO A 598 18.26 25.44 -11.93
C PRO A 598 17.46 24.13 -11.99
N ARG A 599 16.50 24.06 -12.91
CA ARG A 599 15.69 22.85 -13.11
C ARG A 599 16.48 21.77 -13.85
N GLN A 600 16.33 20.52 -13.39
CA GLN A 600 16.78 19.34 -14.13
C GLN A 600 16.10 19.28 -15.51
N ARG A 601 16.87 18.93 -16.55
CA ARG A 601 16.41 18.90 -17.96
C ARG A 601 16.30 17.49 -18.55
N SER A 602 16.27 16.47 -17.70
CA SER A 602 16.15 15.06 -18.11
C SER A 602 14.98 14.39 -17.42
N PRO A 603 14.21 13.51 -18.10
CA PRO A 603 13.08 12.82 -17.52
C PRO A 603 13.42 12.07 -16.24
N PHE A 604 12.50 12.06 -15.27
CA PHE A 604 12.67 11.41 -13.97
C PHE A 604 12.25 9.93 -14.02
N ARG A 605 13.17 9.01 -13.75
CA ARG A 605 12.90 7.55 -13.83
C ARG A 605 12.46 6.92 -12.52
N GLU A 606 12.92 7.46 -11.40
CA GLU A 606 12.52 7.08 -10.05
C GLU A 606 11.68 8.20 -9.44
N VAL A 607 10.46 7.87 -9.03
CA VAL A 607 9.45 8.86 -8.63
C VAL A 607 8.72 8.37 -7.40
N MET A 608 8.62 9.25 -6.41
CA MET A 608 7.75 9.10 -5.25
C MET A 608 6.60 10.09 -5.40
N VAL A 609 5.37 9.60 -5.30
CA VAL A 609 4.16 10.42 -5.29
C VAL A 609 3.55 10.32 -3.90
N PHE A 610 3.35 11.45 -3.24
CA PHE A 610 2.81 11.51 -1.89
C PHE A 610 1.53 12.34 -1.85
N MET A 611 0.44 11.74 -1.35
CA MET A 611 -0.87 12.37 -1.23
C MET A 611 -1.18 12.77 0.22
N ILE A 612 -1.40 14.07 0.46
CA ILE A 612 -1.83 14.62 1.74
C ILE A 612 -3.34 14.59 1.86
N GLY A 613 -3.84 13.98 2.94
CA GLY A 613 -5.28 13.91 3.25
C GLY A 613 -5.96 12.66 2.68
N GLY A 614 -5.25 11.54 2.64
CA GLY A 614 -5.81 10.24 2.28
C GLY A 614 -5.44 9.78 0.87
N GLY A 615 -4.89 8.58 0.78
CA GLY A 615 -4.64 7.86 -0.46
C GLY A 615 -5.52 6.63 -0.61
N ASN A 616 -5.53 6.00 -1.79
CA ASN A 616 -6.32 4.79 -2.03
C ASN A 616 -5.65 3.84 -3.04
N TYR A 617 -6.10 2.59 -3.07
CA TYR A 617 -5.55 1.56 -3.96
C TYR A 617 -5.85 1.81 -5.45
N ASN A 618 -6.90 2.56 -5.79
CA ASN A 618 -7.22 2.89 -7.17
C ASN A 618 -6.14 3.81 -7.78
N GLU A 619 -5.73 4.84 -7.05
CA GLU A 619 -4.61 5.71 -7.40
C GLU A 619 -3.29 4.95 -7.51
N TYR A 620 -3.02 4.07 -6.54
CA TYR A 620 -1.84 3.22 -6.54
C TYR A 620 -1.74 2.37 -7.81
N HIS A 621 -2.80 1.62 -8.17
CA HIS A 621 -2.79 0.80 -9.37
C HIS A 621 -2.78 1.61 -10.66
N ASN A 622 -3.43 2.78 -10.69
CA ASN A 622 -3.40 3.67 -11.84
C ASN A 622 -1.96 4.17 -12.12
N LEU A 623 -1.22 4.52 -11.06
CA LEU A 623 0.20 4.89 -11.14
C LEU A 623 1.08 3.71 -11.57
N LEU A 624 0.87 2.51 -11.01
CA LEU A 624 1.64 1.32 -11.40
C LEU A 624 1.39 0.91 -12.85
N ALA A 625 0.14 0.97 -13.32
CA ALA A 625 -0.20 0.69 -14.71
C ALA A 625 0.47 1.70 -15.65
N TYR A 626 0.43 2.99 -15.30
CA TYR A 626 1.17 4.03 -16.03
C TYR A 626 2.67 3.73 -16.08
N ALA A 627 3.29 3.43 -14.94
CA ALA A 627 4.72 3.18 -14.81
C ALA A 627 5.19 1.99 -15.66
N LYS A 628 4.44 0.88 -15.62
CA LYS A 628 4.68 -0.31 -16.43
C LYS A 628 4.52 -0.05 -17.93
N GLY A 629 3.62 0.87 -18.31
CA GLY A 629 3.39 1.26 -19.71
C GLY A 629 4.45 2.17 -20.31
N GLN A 630 5.40 2.70 -19.51
CA GLN A 630 6.47 3.58 -20.01
C GLN A 630 7.60 2.80 -20.67
N GLN A 631 8.33 3.43 -21.59
CA GLN A 631 9.51 2.85 -22.23
C GLN A 631 10.77 3.73 -22.01
N PRO A 632 11.79 3.25 -21.27
CA PRO A 632 11.74 2.09 -20.36
C PRO A 632 10.73 2.29 -19.21
N PRO A 633 10.30 1.17 -18.56
CA PRO A 633 9.41 1.24 -17.40
C PRO A 633 9.95 2.18 -16.32
N ARG A 634 9.06 2.89 -15.65
CA ARG A 634 9.41 3.80 -14.54
C ARG A 634 9.30 3.08 -13.21
N SER A 635 10.12 3.49 -12.25
CA SER A 635 9.98 3.09 -10.85
C SER A 635 9.13 4.12 -10.13
N ILE A 636 7.98 3.71 -9.61
CA ILE A 636 7.07 4.57 -8.85
C ILE A 636 6.85 3.99 -7.45
N TRP A 637 6.94 4.88 -6.45
CA TRP A 637 6.48 4.65 -5.09
C TRP A 637 5.29 5.58 -4.82
N TYR A 638 4.21 5.02 -4.31
CA TYR A 638 3.05 5.79 -3.88
C TYR A 638 2.98 5.81 -2.35
N GLY A 639 2.78 7.01 -1.83
CA GLY A 639 2.68 7.28 -0.40
C GLY A 639 1.47 8.14 -0.08
N CYS A 640 0.96 8.01 1.13
CA CYS A 640 -0.13 8.85 1.61
C CYS A 640 -0.03 9.09 3.11
N THR A 641 -0.78 10.08 3.61
CA THR A 641 -0.91 10.30 5.06
C THR A 641 -1.58 9.13 5.77
N GLU A 642 -2.65 8.62 5.17
CA GLU A 642 -3.39 7.42 5.57
C GLU A 642 -4.01 6.78 4.32
N LEU A 643 -4.26 5.48 4.36
CA LEU A 643 -4.93 4.76 3.27
C LEU A 643 -6.42 4.63 3.62
N LEU A 644 -7.28 5.15 2.75
CA LEU A 644 -8.72 5.20 2.97
C LEU A 644 -9.46 4.52 1.82
N ASN A 645 -10.41 3.66 2.20
CA ASN A 645 -11.46 3.28 1.27
C ASN A 645 -12.49 4.42 1.14
N PRO A 646 -13.35 4.38 0.11
CA PRO A 646 -14.28 5.48 -0.17
C PRO A 646 -15.26 5.80 0.98
N GLU A 647 -15.72 4.78 1.70
CA GLU A 647 -16.65 4.97 2.83
C GLU A 647 -15.96 5.57 4.06
N ALA A 648 -14.73 5.15 4.38
CA ALA A 648 -13.93 5.77 5.43
C ALA A 648 -13.66 7.25 5.15
N PHE A 649 -13.38 7.60 3.89
CA PHE A 649 -13.21 8.99 3.49
C PHE A 649 -14.53 9.78 3.59
N LEU A 650 -15.69 9.20 3.24
CA LEU A 650 -16.99 9.83 3.48
C LEU A 650 -17.25 10.11 4.96
N HIS A 651 -16.92 9.18 5.85
CA HIS A 651 -17.03 9.39 7.29
C HIS A 651 -16.14 10.54 7.76
N GLN A 652 -14.92 10.61 7.27
CA GLN A 652 -13.99 11.68 7.58
C GLN A 652 -14.49 13.05 7.08
N LEU A 653 -15.05 13.13 5.87
CA LEU A 653 -15.71 14.34 5.39
C LEU A 653 -16.90 14.75 6.29
N GLY A 654 -17.63 13.75 6.79
CA GLY A 654 -18.77 13.95 7.68
C GLY A 654 -18.42 14.40 9.09
N SER A 655 -17.18 14.20 9.54
CA SER A 655 -16.74 14.66 10.87
C SER A 655 -16.15 16.08 10.87
N ILE A 656 -16.07 16.73 9.70
CA ILE A 656 -15.54 18.08 9.57
C ILE A 656 -16.61 19.13 9.93
N GLY A 657 -16.26 20.01 10.89
CA GLY A 657 -17.15 21.07 11.35
C GLY A 657 -18.43 20.56 12.02
N ALA A 658 -18.42 19.28 12.45
CA ALA A 658 -19.48 18.63 13.20
C ALA A 658 -19.46 19.00 14.68
#